data_AF-A0A0D6NIP4-F1
#
_entry.id   AF-A0A0D6NIP4-F1
#
_cell.length_a   1.000
_cell.length_b   1.000
_cell.length_c   1.000
_cell.angle_alpha   90.00
_cell.angle_beta   90.00
_cell.angle_gamma   90.00
#
_symmetry.space_group_name_H-M   'P 1'
#
loop_
_entity.id
_entity.type
_entity.pdbx_description
1 polymer ?
#
loop_
_entity_poly.entity_id
_entity_poly.type
_entity_poly.pdbx_seq_one_letter_code
_entity_poly.pdbx_strand_id
1 'polypeptide(L)'
;MKIFNYSLHRPIARAADAARDAQDWSKAAELYGEFIEKNRNNKKILRYYIQKGNCLKEAGKLKDALETYELAETIDNRNSDLFLQKGHLYKVMGREIDSVRSYQTAFDLDPQNIHAKHELERSNWLITSGILDHSPTSKTKQQHIIWLDVTDFVDYVKVNVSLSGIQRVLLNLVSYIKHFDIPGYKIVPVIPEYGNFRFFAVDTEKFFDLIDIFNAVIIERHMIDTALEAVLSSKKNVSLQDGDIFVVAGAFWIFSHYDLIMHNKNVGVKFGLFIHDLIQVRMPEYVEKAATDAFQIQLSDALDVCDFVLANSEYVAQDVKDYLHVEKNYSLPVEAILLPTELSEKNINASITNRNITDLSSKNYALVVSTIEVRKNHKLLIKIWEQLREEFGENVPYLVFVGKWGWEVEKFRQYIEEQGYIGDWLFVFNGISDAEVEYLYKNCLLSLYPSFAEGFGLPIGESLAYGKPCIASNTTSMPEVGRDFVRYIDPFDVESSYAVVRDTLINRDDLHAWEQRIVNDFKPKTWEQFSREFFTATVKYAELLKDKRATSNSYLPSCTLIAGGSHDILNMARRGEKIITFRSARKSWWYPANHWGAWSQNRRCEIEFISDCCEGEVVDIFLRLHRQSARQSDPIAIADAGTDPHAFRLSEHQQFFKLSGIVRADGVVNIQLLARGKFPGNTPQGGFIGWSGIAYCKQGHEDDTRRTYDALICPGRLPVDLPFESTEPLILE
;
A
#
# COMPACT_ATOMS: atom_id res chain seq x y z
N MET A 1 -40.96 -49.86 -19.19
CA MET A 1 -42.01 -48.93 -18.72
C MET A 1 -41.40 -47.59 -18.26
N LYS A 2 -40.75 -46.81 -19.15
CA LYS A 2 -39.98 -45.59 -18.75
C LYS A 2 -40.08 -44.41 -19.75
N ILE A 3 -41.24 -44.20 -20.36
CA ILE A 3 -41.48 -43.01 -21.22
C ILE A 3 -42.75 -42.21 -20.80
N PHE A 4 -43.53 -42.68 -19.82
CA PHE A 4 -44.87 -42.13 -19.56
C PHE A 4 -45.01 -40.99 -18.53
N ASN A 5 -43.97 -40.58 -17.78
CA ASN A 5 -44.18 -39.59 -16.70
C ASN A 5 -44.19 -38.12 -17.12
N TYR A 6 -43.58 -37.75 -18.25
CA TYR A 6 -43.52 -36.32 -18.64
C TYR A 6 -44.88 -35.74 -19.05
N SER A 7 -45.82 -36.55 -19.55
CA SER A 7 -47.15 -36.07 -19.95
C SER A 7 -48.07 -35.81 -18.74
N LEU A 8 -47.89 -36.56 -17.65
CA LEU A 8 -48.72 -36.49 -16.44
C LEU A 8 -48.55 -35.18 -15.66
N HIS A 9 -47.39 -34.54 -15.77
CA HIS A 9 -47.09 -33.30 -15.04
C HIS A 9 -47.28 -32.02 -15.87
N ARG A 10 -47.69 -32.14 -17.14
CA ARG A 10 -48.00 -30.97 -18.00
C ARG A 10 -49.02 -29.99 -17.41
N PRO A 11 -50.05 -30.41 -16.65
CA PRO A 11 -50.96 -29.47 -16.00
C PRO A 11 -50.25 -28.53 -15.01
N ILE A 12 -49.23 -29.01 -14.29
CA ILE A 12 -48.45 -28.20 -13.33
C ILE A 12 -47.63 -27.14 -14.07
N ALA A 13 -46.96 -27.52 -15.17
CA ALA A 13 -46.25 -26.55 -16.00
C ALA A 13 -47.19 -25.49 -16.60
N ARG A 14 -48.38 -25.89 -17.07
CA ARG A 14 -49.39 -24.95 -17.57
C ARG A 14 -49.92 -24.01 -16.48
N ALA A 15 -50.11 -24.51 -15.26
CA ALA A 15 -50.49 -23.67 -14.12
C ALA A 15 -49.37 -22.70 -13.75
N ALA A 16 -48.10 -23.12 -13.82
CA ALA A 16 -46.95 -22.25 -13.61
C ALA A 16 -46.86 -21.16 -14.68
N ASP A 17 -47.05 -21.52 -15.95
CA ASP A 17 -47.10 -20.56 -17.07
C ASP A 17 -48.26 -19.57 -16.88
N ALA A 18 -49.46 -20.03 -16.50
CA ALA A 18 -50.61 -19.17 -16.24
C ALA A 18 -50.39 -18.21 -15.05
N ALA A 19 -49.74 -18.68 -13.97
CA ALA A 19 -49.37 -17.83 -12.84
C ALA A 19 -48.32 -16.78 -13.23
N ARG A 20 -47.32 -17.16 -14.03
CA ARG A 20 -46.32 -16.24 -14.58
C ARG A 20 -46.97 -15.17 -15.46
N ASP A 21 -47.88 -15.58 -16.34
CA ASP A 21 -48.57 -14.67 -17.26
C ASP A 21 -49.54 -13.73 -16.51
N ALA A 22 -50.05 -14.15 -15.35
CA ALA A 22 -50.80 -13.33 -14.40
C ALA A 22 -49.90 -12.47 -13.46
N GLN A 23 -48.57 -12.51 -13.64
CA GLN A 23 -47.56 -11.83 -12.81
C GLN A 23 -47.57 -12.24 -11.32
N ASP A 24 -48.15 -13.41 -10.98
CA ASP A 24 -48.00 -14.01 -9.66
C ASP A 24 -46.67 -14.76 -9.59
N TRP A 25 -45.59 -13.99 -9.49
CA TRP A 25 -44.22 -14.47 -9.56
C TRP A 25 -43.87 -15.50 -8.48
N SER A 26 -44.39 -15.31 -7.27
CA SER A 26 -44.17 -16.24 -6.17
C SER A 26 -44.88 -17.57 -6.42
N LYS A 27 -46.13 -17.54 -6.90
CA LYS A 27 -46.86 -18.77 -7.22
C LYS A 27 -46.29 -19.51 -8.43
N ALA A 28 -45.86 -18.77 -9.45
CA ALA A 28 -45.21 -19.33 -10.63
C ALA A 28 -43.91 -20.06 -10.26
N ALA A 29 -43.06 -19.45 -9.42
CA ALA A 29 -41.82 -20.06 -8.96
C ALA A 29 -42.05 -21.35 -8.14
N GLU A 30 -43.09 -21.38 -7.30
CA GLU A 30 -43.50 -22.56 -6.54
C GLU A 30 -43.90 -23.71 -7.48
N LEU A 31 -44.79 -23.43 -8.44
CA LEU A 31 -45.30 -24.42 -9.39
C LEU A 31 -44.21 -24.93 -10.35
N TYR A 32 -43.30 -24.07 -10.81
CA TYR A 32 -42.12 -24.50 -11.55
C TYR A 32 -41.20 -25.37 -10.69
N GLY A 33 -41.04 -25.05 -9.40
CA GLY A 33 -40.34 -25.89 -8.43
C GLY A 33 -40.93 -27.29 -8.31
N GLU A 34 -42.25 -27.38 -8.11
CA GLU A 34 -42.98 -28.65 -8.03
C GLU A 34 -42.81 -29.48 -9.32
N PHE A 35 -42.90 -28.82 -10.48
CA PHE A 35 -42.69 -29.47 -11.77
C PHE A 35 -41.25 -30.00 -11.90
N ILE A 36 -40.24 -29.23 -11.50
CA ILE A 36 -38.83 -29.62 -11.51
C ILE A 36 -38.60 -30.87 -10.67
N GLU A 37 -39.13 -30.90 -9.45
CA GLU A 37 -38.96 -32.03 -8.53
C GLU A 37 -39.54 -33.33 -9.09
N LYS A 38 -40.72 -33.26 -9.72
CA LYS A 38 -41.38 -34.42 -10.32
C LYS A 38 -40.72 -34.88 -11.63
N ASN A 39 -39.80 -34.09 -12.21
CA ASN A 39 -39.23 -34.34 -13.53
C ASN A 39 -37.68 -34.19 -13.61
N ARG A 40 -36.96 -34.35 -12.50
CA ARG A 40 -35.49 -34.14 -12.41
C ARG A 40 -34.65 -34.89 -13.45
N ASN A 41 -35.13 -36.04 -13.96
CA ASN A 41 -34.41 -36.86 -14.93
C ASN A 41 -34.66 -36.47 -16.41
N ASN A 42 -35.36 -35.37 -16.67
CA ASN A 42 -35.74 -34.97 -18.02
C ASN A 42 -34.75 -33.96 -18.63
N LYS A 43 -34.21 -34.23 -19.82
CA LYS A 43 -33.31 -33.31 -20.53
C LYS A 43 -33.94 -31.95 -20.89
N LYS A 44 -35.28 -31.86 -20.94
CA LYS A 44 -36.03 -30.61 -21.16
C LYS A 44 -36.29 -29.82 -19.88
N ILE A 45 -35.69 -30.21 -18.75
CA ILE A 45 -35.94 -29.57 -17.45
C ILE A 45 -35.27 -28.21 -17.33
N LEU A 46 -34.17 -27.98 -18.06
CA LEU A 46 -33.38 -26.73 -18.05
C LEU A 46 -34.24 -25.48 -18.18
N ARG A 47 -35.16 -25.45 -19.15
CA ARG A 47 -36.04 -24.30 -19.38
C ARG A 47 -36.88 -23.95 -18.15
N TYR A 48 -37.25 -24.93 -17.33
CA TYR A 48 -38.07 -24.69 -16.15
C TYR A 48 -37.25 -24.16 -14.98
N TYR A 49 -35.96 -24.51 -14.90
CA TYR A 49 -35.03 -23.84 -13.99
C TYR A 49 -34.86 -22.36 -14.38
N ILE A 50 -34.66 -22.06 -15.67
CA ILE A 50 -34.57 -20.67 -16.15
C ILE A 50 -35.86 -19.89 -15.83
N GLN A 51 -37.03 -20.47 -16.10
CA GLN A 51 -38.32 -19.83 -15.80
C GLN A 51 -38.54 -19.64 -14.29
N LYS A 52 -38.20 -20.61 -13.45
CA LYS A 52 -38.23 -20.45 -11.99
C LYS A 52 -37.30 -19.32 -11.53
N GLY A 53 -36.08 -19.25 -12.07
CA GLY A 53 -35.12 -18.19 -11.77
C GLY A 53 -35.65 -16.80 -12.16
N ASN A 54 -36.29 -16.69 -13.33
CA ASN A 54 -36.93 -15.46 -13.79
C ASN A 54 -38.04 -15.03 -12.83
N CYS A 55 -38.94 -15.92 -12.47
CA CYS A 55 -40.02 -15.60 -11.52
C CYS A 55 -39.48 -15.21 -10.14
N LEU A 56 -38.42 -15.86 -9.64
CA LEU A 56 -37.80 -15.50 -8.36
C LEU A 56 -37.14 -14.11 -8.41
N LYS A 57 -36.51 -13.76 -9.55
CA LYS A 57 -35.94 -12.43 -9.80
C LYS A 57 -37.04 -11.36 -9.75
N GLU A 58 -38.14 -11.55 -10.48
CA GLU A 58 -39.27 -10.60 -10.49
C GLU A 58 -40.00 -10.53 -9.13
N ALA A 59 -39.98 -11.61 -8.33
CA ALA A 59 -40.49 -11.62 -6.96
C ALA A 59 -39.58 -10.93 -5.93
N GLY A 60 -38.44 -10.37 -6.34
CA GLY A 60 -37.44 -9.76 -5.45
C GLY A 60 -36.62 -10.77 -4.64
N LYS A 61 -36.77 -12.08 -4.88
CA LYS A 61 -36.02 -13.16 -4.21
C LYS A 61 -34.72 -13.44 -4.95
N LEU A 62 -33.85 -12.43 -4.98
CA LEU A 62 -32.64 -12.42 -5.82
C LEU A 62 -31.67 -13.56 -5.51
N LYS A 63 -31.53 -13.92 -4.22
CA LYS A 63 -30.68 -15.04 -3.78
C LYS A 63 -31.20 -16.38 -4.31
N ASP A 64 -32.49 -16.65 -4.15
CA ASP A 64 -33.13 -17.88 -4.63
C ASP A 64 -33.10 -17.97 -6.16
N ALA A 65 -33.20 -16.83 -6.84
CA ALA A 65 -33.05 -16.73 -8.29
C ALA A 65 -31.64 -17.14 -8.73
N LEU A 66 -30.60 -16.66 -8.04
CA LEU A 66 -29.21 -16.97 -8.34
C LEU A 66 -28.93 -18.47 -8.14
N GLU A 67 -29.33 -19.03 -7.00
CA GLU A 67 -29.21 -20.46 -6.72
C GLU A 67 -29.92 -21.30 -7.79
N THR A 68 -31.09 -20.85 -8.25
CA THR A 68 -31.83 -21.53 -9.31
C THR A 68 -31.10 -21.49 -10.66
N TYR A 69 -30.47 -20.38 -11.04
CA TYR A 69 -29.66 -20.30 -12.25
C TYR A 69 -28.35 -21.09 -12.15
N GLU A 70 -27.70 -21.13 -10.99
CA GLU A 70 -26.52 -21.97 -10.79
C GLU A 70 -26.86 -23.46 -10.92
N LEU A 71 -28.01 -23.89 -10.42
CA LEU A 71 -28.52 -25.25 -10.67
C LEU A 71 -28.80 -25.48 -12.16
N ALA A 72 -29.37 -24.50 -12.87
CA ALA A 72 -29.57 -24.59 -14.32
C ALA A 72 -28.24 -24.78 -15.08
N GLU A 73 -27.20 -24.06 -14.65
CA GLU A 73 -25.86 -24.12 -15.24
C GLU A 73 -25.20 -25.49 -15.06
N THR A 74 -25.48 -26.19 -13.96
CA THR A 74 -25.00 -27.58 -13.78
C THR A 74 -25.63 -28.57 -14.76
N ILE A 75 -26.81 -28.25 -15.30
CA ILE A 75 -27.52 -29.10 -16.27
C ILE A 75 -26.99 -28.84 -17.68
N ASP A 76 -26.81 -27.57 -18.04
CA ASP A 76 -26.25 -27.15 -19.33
C ASP A 76 -25.54 -25.81 -19.19
N ASN A 77 -24.21 -25.85 -19.23
CA ASN A 77 -23.35 -24.67 -19.18
C ASN A 77 -23.05 -24.07 -20.56
N ARG A 78 -23.77 -24.51 -21.61
CA ARG A 78 -23.67 -23.97 -22.97
C ARG A 78 -24.95 -23.29 -23.43
N ASN A 79 -25.86 -22.99 -22.51
CA ASN A 79 -27.12 -22.33 -22.81
C ASN A 79 -26.98 -20.79 -22.76
N SER A 80 -27.00 -20.13 -23.92
CA SER A 80 -26.85 -18.66 -24.00
C SER A 80 -27.93 -17.89 -23.21
N ASP A 81 -29.20 -18.31 -23.26
CA ASP A 81 -30.31 -17.64 -22.55
C ASP A 81 -30.13 -17.68 -21.03
N LEU A 82 -29.62 -18.79 -20.48
CA LEU A 82 -29.29 -18.88 -19.06
C LEU A 82 -28.29 -17.77 -18.64
N PHE A 83 -27.21 -17.60 -19.39
CA PHE A 83 -26.20 -16.58 -19.07
C PHE A 83 -26.72 -15.16 -19.29
N LEU A 84 -27.60 -14.94 -20.27
CA LEU A 84 -28.31 -13.67 -20.42
C LEU A 84 -29.15 -13.35 -19.17
N GLN A 85 -29.93 -14.32 -18.68
CA GLN A 85 -30.78 -14.12 -17.50
C GLN A 85 -29.95 -13.95 -16.21
N LYS A 86 -28.82 -14.66 -16.08
CA LYS A 86 -27.85 -14.42 -14.99
C LYS A 86 -27.28 -13.00 -15.05
N GLY A 87 -26.97 -12.50 -16.25
CA GLY A 87 -26.51 -11.12 -16.43
C GLY A 87 -27.53 -10.11 -15.92
N HIS A 88 -28.81 -10.27 -16.29
CA HIS A 88 -29.88 -9.42 -15.76
C HIS A 88 -30.04 -9.52 -14.24
N LEU A 89 -29.94 -10.72 -13.67
CA LEU A 89 -30.00 -10.89 -12.22
C LEU A 89 -28.85 -10.15 -11.52
N TYR A 90 -27.62 -10.31 -12.00
CA TYR A 90 -26.45 -9.61 -11.44
C TYR A 90 -26.58 -8.10 -11.55
N LYS A 91 -27.14 -7.59 -12.65
CA LYS A 91 -27.45 -6.17 -12.82
C LYS A 91 -28.42 -5.65 -11.74
N VAL A 92 -29.50 -6.40 -11.46
CA VAL A 92 -30.46 -6.07 -10.40
C VAL A 92 -29.85 -6.17 -9.00
N MET A 93 -28.87 -7.06 -8.81
CA MET A 93 -28.13 -7.20 -7.55
C MET A 93 -27.03 -6.14 -7.35
N GLY A 94 -26.82 -5.21 -8.30
CA GLY A 94 -25.72 -4.25 -8.25
C GLY A 94 -24.33 -4.86 -8.53
N ARG A 95 -24.27 -6.08 -9.07
CA ARG A 95 -23.03 -6.80 -9.41
C ARG A 95 -22.66 -6.59 -10.88
N GLU A 96 -22.19 -5.38 -11.19
CA GLU A 96 -21.99 -4.93 -12.57
C GLU A 96 -20.92 -5.72 -13.34
N ILE A 97 -19.84 -6.16 -12.69
CA ILE A 97 -18.81 -6.98 -13.35
C ILE A 97 -19.35 -8.37 -13.70
N ASP A 98 -20.11 -8.97 -12.79
CA ASP A 98 -20.70 -10.30 -13.00
C ASP A 98 -21.81 -10.26 -14.06
N SER A 99 -22.51 -9.12 -14.19
CA SER A 99 -23.49 -8.92 -15.25
C SER A 99 -22.81 -8.90 -16.62
N VAL A 100 -21.74 -8.11 -16.80
CA VAL A 100 -20.96 -8.03 -18.05
C VAL A 100 -20.35 -9.38 -18.42
N ARG A 101 -19.72 -10.09 -17.46
CA ARG A 101 -19.16 -11.44 -17.71
C ARG A 101 -20.23 -12.45 -18.14
N SER A 102 -21.42 -12.36 -17.54
CA SER A 102 -22.54 -13.23 -17.92
C SER A 102 -23.07 -12.88 -19.31
N TYR A 103 -23.17 -11.59 -19.66
CA TYR A 103 -23.53 -11.17 -21.01
C TYR A 103 -22.48 -11.61 -22.05
N GLN A 104 -21.19 -11.54 -21.72
CA GLN A 104 -20.12 -12.02 -22.58
C GLN A 104 -20.24 -13.53 -22.79
N THR A 105 -20.43 -14.30 -21.73
CA THR A 105 -20.60 -15.75 -21.83
C THR A 105 -21.82 -16.11 -22.67
N ALA A 106 -22.92 -15.37 -22.54
CA ALA A 106 -24.11 -15.53 -23.38
C ALA A 106 -23.81 -15.26 -24.87
N PHE A 107 -23.05 -14.20 -25.16
CA PHE A 107 -22.65 -13.84 -26.53
C PHE A 107 -21.64 -14.82 -27.14
N ASP A 108 -20.69 -15.32 -26.36
CA ASP A 108 -19.71 -16.32 -26.82
C ASP A 108 -20.38 -17.66 -27.16
N LEU A 109 -21.42 -18.04 -26.40
CA LEU A 109 -22.20 -19.26 -26.63
C LEU A 109 -23.16 -19.13 -27.82
N ASP A 110 -23.71 -17.95 -28.06
CA ASP A 110 -24.55 -17.65 -29.21
C ASP A 110 -24.32 -16.20 -29.69
N PRO A 111 -23.45 -16.01 -30.70
CA PRO A 111 -23.19 -14.69 -31.27
C PRO A 111 -24.40 -14.02 -31.94
N GLN A 112 -25.49 -14.77 -32.17
CA GLN A 112 -26.75 -14.22 -32.68
C GLN A 112 -27.69 -13.73 -31.55
N ASN A 113 -27.30 -13.87 -30.28
CA ASN A 113 -28.06 -13.36 -29.15
C ASN A 113 -27.97 -11.82 -29.08
N ILE A 114 -28.87 -11.15 -29.79
CA ILE A 114 -28.95 -9.68 -29.88
C ILE A 114 -29.14 -9.04 -28.50
N HIS A 115 -29.83 -9.70 -27.58
CA HIS A 115 -30.05 -9.17 -26.22
C HIS A 115 -28.74 -9.12 -25.42
N ALA A 116 -27.92 -10.17 -25.49
CA ALA A 116 -26.60 -10.18 -24.86
C ALA A 116 -25.69 -9.12 -25.50
N LYS A 117 -25.70 -9.02 -26.84
CA LYS A 117 -24.96 -8.00 -27.58
C LYS A 117 -25.36 -6.57 -27.17
N HIS A 118 -26.65 -6.27 -27.09
CA HIS A 118 -27.14 -4.95 -26.69
C HIS A 118 -26.78 -4.62 -25.24
N GLU A 119 -26.82 -5.59 -24.32
CA GLU A 119 -26.38 -5.35 -22.94
C GLU A 119 -24.86 -5.13 -22.84
N LEU A 120 -24.05 -5.81 -23.66
CA LEU A 120 -22.60 -5.56 -23.80
C LEU A 120 -22.30 -4.18 -24.41
N GLU A 121 -23.04 -3.78 -25.43
CA GLU A 121 -22.96 -2.45 -26.06
C GLU A 121 -23.30 -1.34 -25.06
N ARG A 122 -24.33 -1.55 -24.23
CA ARG A 122 -24.73 -0.60 -23.17
C ARG A 122 -23.73 -0.53 -22.01
N SER A 123 -22.97 -1.59 -21.77
CA SER A 123 -22.02 -1.66 -20.64
C SER A 123 -20.61 -1.17 -21.01
N ASN A 124 -20.43 -0.52 -22.17
CA ASN A 124 -19.20 0.14 -22.61
C ASN A 124 -17.95 -0.76 -22.69
N TRP A 125 -18.14 -2.09 -22.69
CA TRP A 125 -17.09 -3.11 -22.82
C TRP A 125 -16.44 -3.15 -24.22
N LEU A 126 -17.04 -2.48 -25.21
CA LEU A 126 -16.61 -2.50 -26.61
C LEU A 126 -15.37 -1.66 -26.95
N ILE A 127 -14.75 -0.96 -25.99
CA ILE A 127 -13.44 -0.30 -26.23
C ILE A 127 -12.27 -1.21 -25.82
N THR A 128 -12.48 -2.14 -24.88
CA THR A 128 -11.42 -2.95 -24.24
C THR A 128 -11.08 -4.28 -24.91
N SER A 129 -11.78 -4.70 -25.98
CA SER A 129 -11.66 -6.07 -26.52
C SER A 129 -10.90 -6.22 -27.86
N GLY A 130 -10.28 -5.17 -28.40
CA GLY A 130 -9.18 -5.31 -29.39
C GLY A 130 -9.47 -5.96 -30.76
N ILE A 131 -10.73 -6.06 -31.23
CA ILE A 131 -11.06 -6.62 -32.56
C ILE A 131 -11.89 -5.59 -33.36
N LEU A 132 -11.22 -4.57 -33.90
CA LEU A 132 -11.53 -3.87 -35.16
C LEU A 132 -10.40 -2.88 -35.46
N ASP A 133 -9.86 -2.98 -36.67
CA ASP A 133 -8.73 -2.21 -37.20
C ASP A 133 -9.01 -0.69 -37.21
N HIS A 134 -8.00 0.09 -36.84
CA HIS A 134 -8.07 1.54 -36.71
C HIS A 134 -8.18 2.21 -38.09
N SER A 135 -9.38 2.68 -38.45
CA SER A 135 -9.47 3.85 -39.33
C SER A 135 -9.46 5.13 -38.47
N PRO A 136 -8.55 6.08 -38.72
CA PRO A 136 -8.29 7.19 -37.82
C PRO A 136 -9.37 8.26 -37.97
N THR A 137 -10.30 8.31 -37.02
CA THR A 137 -11.13 9.50 -36.79
C THR A 137 -10.53 10.31 -35.64
N SER A 138 -9.91 11.44 -36.02
CA SER A 138 -9.59 12.59 -35.17
C SER A 138 -8.69 12.34 -33.96
N LYS A 139 -7.38 12.54 -34.13
CA LYS A 139 -6.38 12.65 -33.06
C LYS A 139 -6.69 13.81 -32.10
N THR A 140 -7.37 13.51 -31.01
CA THR A 140 -7.10 14.15 -29.72
C THR A 140 -6.23 13.17 -28.93
N LYS A 141 -4.99 13.58 -28.59
CA LYS A 141 -4.10 12.77 -27.74
C LYS A 141 -4.83 12.42 -26.44
N GLN A 142 -5.02 11.14 -26.17
CA GLN A 142 -5.47 10.68 -24.86
C GLN A 142 -4.39 11.04 -23.84
N GLN A 143 -4.75 11.82 -22.82
CA GLN A 143 -3.85 12.25 -21.75
C GLN A 143 -3.95 11.21 -20.62
N HIS A 144 -2.82 10.61 -20.22
CA HIS A 144 -2.75 9.66 -19.11
C HIS A 144 -2.79 10.38 -17.75
N ILE A 145 -3.01 9.65 -16.66
CA ILE A 145 -3.15 10.24 -15.33
C ILE A 145 -2.07 9.75 -14.37
N ILE A 146 -1.48 10.68 -13.61
CA ILE A 146 -0.69 10.40 -12.41
C ILE A 146 -1.63 10.51 -11.21
N TRP A 147 -2.00 9.37 -10.66
CA TRP A 147 -2.80 9.23 -9.46
C TRP A 147 -1.91 9.35 -8.23
N LEU A 148 -1.92 10.52 -7.59
CA LEU A 148 -1.13 10.79 -6.39
C LEU A 148 -1.95 10.41 -5.15
N ASP A 149 -1.51 9.40 -4.40
CA ASP A 149 -2.17 9.00 -3.16
C ASP A 149 -2.04 10.08 -2.08
N VAL A 150 -3.18 10.60 -1.64
CA VAL A 150 -3.29 11.59 -0.55
C VAL A 150 -3.97 11.03 0.70
N THR A 151 -4.14 9.71 0.81
CA THR A 151 -4.83 9.06 1.92
C THR A 151 -4.17 9.32 3.25
N ASP A 152 -2.84 9.19 3.32
CA ASP A 152 -2.06 9.52 4.52
C ASP A 152 -2.30 10.97 4.97
N PHE A 153 -2.27 11.94 4.05
CA PHE A 153 -2.57 13.34 4.37
C PHE A 153 -3.98 13.49 4.94
N VAL A 154 -4.98 12.95 4.23
CA VAL A 154 -6.40 13.03 4.60
C VAL A 154 -6.66 12.41 5.97
N ASP A 155 -6.08 11.26 6.28
CA ASP A 155 -6.27 10.59 7.56
C ASP A 155 -5.49 11.27 8.68
N TYR A 156 -4.31 11.82 8.40
CA TYR A 156 -3.51 12.54 9.37
C TYR A 156 -4.20 13.82 9.86
N VAL A 157 -4.77 14.62 8.95
CA VAL A 157 -5.42 15.90 9.30
C VAL A 157 -6.79 15.73 9.95
N LYS A 158 -7.38 14.51 9.91
CA LYS A 158 -8.57 14.19 10.72
C LYS A 158 -8.33 14.27 12.22
N VAL A 159 -7.09 14.27 12.71
CA VAL A 159 -6.81 14.36 14.15
C VAL A 159 -5.74 15.38 14.50
N ASN A 160 -4.98 15.88 13.52
CA ASN A 160 -3.91 16.86 13.75
C ASN A 160 -4.20 18.22 13.13
N VAL A 161 -3.89 19.28 13.88
CA VAL A 161 -3.95 20.69 13.41
C VAL A 161 -2.63 21.20 12.83
N SER A 162 -1.53 20.45 13.03
CA SER A 162 -0.20 20.73 12.50
C SER A 162 0.21 19.59 11.57
N LEU A 163 1.09 19.85 10.60
CA LEU A 163 1.57 18.84 9.65
C LEU A 163 2.93 18.29 10.07
N SER A 164 3.16 16.99 9.84
CA SER A 164 4.53 16.45 9.89
C SER A 164 5.29 16.74 8.59
N GLY A 165 6.57 16.36 8.54
CA GLY A 165 7.39 16.45 7.32
C GLY A 165 6.78 15.71 6.12
N ILE A 166 6.22 14.52 6.33
CA ILE A 166 5.64 13.70 5.25
C ILE A 166 4.41 14.40 4.66
N GLN A 167 3.52 14.93 5.51
CA GLN A 167 2.33 15.64 5.03
C GLN A 167 2.67 16.99 4.38
N ARG A 168 3.74 17.67 4.81
CA ARG A 168 4.27 18.85 4.09
C ARG A 168 4.71 18.50 2.66
N VAL A 169 5.31 17.34 2.45
CA VAL A 169 5.70 16.89 1.09
C VAL A 169 4.47 16.68 0.21
N LEU A 170 3.47 15.93 0.69
CA LEU A 170 2.24 15.69 -0.06
C LEU A 170 1.51 16.99 -0.40
N LEU A 171 1.37 17.88 0.59
CA LEU A 171 0.76 19.19 0.41
C LEU A 171 1.43 19.95 -0.73
N ASN A 172 2.77 20.07 -0.71
CA ASN A 172 3.49 20.81 -1.73
C ASN A 172 3.44 20.13 -3.11
N LEU A 173 3.57 18.80 -3.19
CA LEU A 173 3.41 18.09 -4.46
C LEU A 173 2.06 18.41 -5.11
N VAL A 174 0.99 18.50 -4.32
CA VAL A 174 -0.34 18.88 -4.82
C VAL A 174 -0.40 20.36 -5.19
N SER A 175 0.11 21.28 -4.36
CA SER A 175 0.16 22.74 -4.63
C SER A 175 0.76 23.08 -5.99
N TYR A 176 1.76 22.32 -6.43
CA TYR A 176 2.49 22.59 -7.67
C TYR A 176 1.92 21.90 -8.92
N ILE A 177 0.84 21.09 -8.81
CA ILE A 177 0.23 20.38 -9.96
C ILE A 177 -0.14 21.33 -11.11
N LYS A 178 -0.59 22.55 -10.81
CA LYS A 178 -0.99 23.56 -11.81
C LYS A 178 0.17 24.40 -12.35
N HIS A 179 1.34 24.36 -11.72
CA HIS A 179 2.43 25.29 -12.00
C HIS A 179 3.27 24.88 -13.21
N PHE A 180 3.23 23.61 -13.61
CA PHE A 180 3.95 23.12 -14.77
C PHE A 180 3.16 22.05 -15.51
N ASP A 181 3.34 22.02 -16.83
CA ASP A 181 2.79 20.98 -17.68
C ASP A 181 3.70 19.74 -17.64
N ILE A 182 3.09 18.56 -17.56
CA ILE A 182 3.79 17.29 -17.69
C ILE A 182 3.34 16.68 -19.00
N PRO A 183 4.23 16.61 -20.01
CA PRO A 183 3.86 16.15 -21.34
C PRO A 183 3.15 14.80 -21.32
N GLY A 184 1.89 14.77 -21.76
CA GLY A 184 1.09 13.55 -21.89
C GLY A 184 0.39 13.09 -20.61
N TYR A 185 0.59 13.78 -19.47
CA TYR A 185 0.03 13.40 -18.18
C TYR A 185 -0.77 14.52 -17.52
N LYS A 186 -1.77 14.15 -16.72
CA LYS A 186 -2.46 15.01 -15.76
C LYS A 186 -2.26 14.44 -14.37
N ILE A 187 -2.00 15.26 -13.35
CA ILE A 187 -1.93 14.79 -11.97
C ILE A 187 -3.29 14.95 -11.30
N VAL A 188 -3.74 13.91 -10.60
CA VAL A 188 -5.01 13.90 -9.87
C VAL A 188 -4.80 13.28 -8.48
N PRO A 189 -5.12 14.01 -7.40
CA PRO A 189 -5.13 13.44 -6.05
C PRO A 189 -6.19 12.35 -5.91
N VAL A 190 -5.82 11.24 -5.26
CA VAL A 190 -6.70 10.07 -5.10
C VAL A 190 -6.68 9.56 -3.66
N ILE A 191 -7.82 9.03 -3.21
CA ILE A 191 -7.97 8.36 -1.92
C ILE A 191 -8.44 6.92 -2.21
N PRO A 192 -7.54 5.92 -2.19
CA PRO A 192 -7.94 4.54 -2.40
C PRO A 192 -8.65 3.94 -1.18
N GLU A 193 -9.64 3.09 -1.43
CA GLU A 193 -10.13 2.14 -0.44
C GLU A 193 -9.41 0.81 -0.64
N TYR A 194 -8.27 0.66 0.02
CA TYR A 194 -7.37 -0.50 -0.10
C TYR A 194 -8.06 -1.86 0.04
N GLY A 195 -9.00 -1.98 0.98
CA GLY A 195 -9.73 -3.24 1.22
C GLY A 195 -10.81 -3.58 0.18
N ASN A 196 -11.27 -2.60 -0.61
CA ASN A 196 -12.38 -2.76 -1.55
C ASN A 196 -11.97 -2.62 -3.01
N PHE A 197 -10.67 -2.46 -3.30
CA PHE A 197 -10.14 -2.30 -4.65
C PHE A 197 -10.71 -1.10 -5.41
N ARG A 198 -11.04 0.00 -4.72
CA ARG A 198 -11.64 1.21 -5.31
C ARG A 198 -10.73 2.41 -5.16
N PHE A 199 -10.78 3.31 -6.15
CA PHE A 199 -10.10 4.60 -6.10
C PHE A 199 -11.13 5.71 -6.13
N PHE A 200 -10.93 6.73 -5.30
CA PHE A 200 -11.75 7.93 -5.32
C PHE A 200 -10.90 9.13 -5.69
N ALA A 201 -11.09 9.64 -6.90
CA ALA A 201 -10.56 10.93 -7.28
C ALA A 201 -11.25 12.01 -6.45
N VAL A 202 -10.49 12.97 -5.94
CA VAL A 202 -11.05 14.14 -5.25
C VAL A 202 -10.95 15.38 -6.12
N ASP A 203 -11.85 16.33 -5.88
CA ASP A 203 -11.81 17.62 -6.54
C ASP A 203 -10.54 18.39 -6.12
N THR A 204 -9.71 18.71 -7.11
CA THR A 204 -8.41 19.36 -6.86
C THR A 204 -8.57 20.78 -6.33
N GLU A 205 -9.62 21.51 -6.71
CA GLU A 205 -9.87 22.87 -6.20
C GLU A 205 -10.20 22.83 -4.71
N LYS A 206 -11.07 21.91 -4.29
CA LYS A 206 -11.39 21.74 -2.88
C LYS A 206 -10.19 21.27 -2.06
N PHE A 207 -9.29 20.51 -2.67
CA PHE A 207 -8.03 20.14 -2.02
C PHE A 207 -7.11 21.35 -1.87
N PHE A 208 -7.06 22.28 -2.84
CA PHE A 208 -6.36 23.55 -2.67
C PHE A 208 -6.94 24.40 -1.55
N ASP A 209 -8.26 24.47 -1.42
CA ASP A 209 -8.91 25.17 -0.30
C ASP A 209 -8.45 24.59 1.06
N LEU A 210 -8.30 23.26 1.15
CA LEU A 210 -7.77 22.59 2.35
C LEU A 210 -6.29 22.92 2.58
N ILE A 211 -5.48 22.97 1.53
CA ILE A 211 -4.06 23.36 1.61
C ILE A 211 -3.91 24.80 2.10
N ASP A 212 -4.74 25.72 1.61
CA ASP A 212 -4.68 27.14 1.97
C ASP A 212 -4.91 27.37 3.46
N ILE A 213 -5.70 26.51 4.12
CA ILE A 213 -5.86 26.53 5.58
C ILE A 213 -4.52 26.29 6.28
N PHE A 214 -3.70 25.34 5.82
CA PHE A 214 -2.40 25.05 6.42
C PHE A 214 -1.34 26.13 6.11
N ASN A 215 -1.59 26.96 5.10
CA ASN A 215 -0.80 28.14 4.79
C ASN A 215 -1.26 29.38 5.59
N ALA A 216 -2.40 29.33 6.28
CA ALA A 216 -2.90 30.43 7.09
C ALA A 216 -2.09 30.64 8.38
N VAL A 217 -2.15 31.88 8.90
CA VAL A 217 -1.47 32.27 10.14
C VAL A 217 -2.11 31.65 11.38
N ILE A 218 -3.44 31.57 11.39
CA ILE A 218 -4.23 30.98 12.47
C ILE A 218 -4.98 29.79 11.88
N ILE A 219 -4.77 28.62 12.48
CA ILE A 219 -5.37 27.37 12.03
C ILE A 219 -6.29 26.87 13.15
N GLU A 220 -7.59 26.85 12.89
CA GLU A 220 -8.58 26.30 13.81
C GLU A 220 -9.13 24.97 13.30
N ARG A 221 -9.43 24.07 14.24
CA ARG A 221 -9.88 22.70 13.91
C ARG A 221 -11.12 22.68 13.02
N HIS A 222 -12.10 23.56 13.29
CA HIS A 222 -13.33 23.64 12.51
C HIS A 222 -13.11 24.03 11.04
N MET A 223 -12.08 24.84 10.75
CA MET A 223 -11.71 25.19 9.37
C MET A 223 -11.23 23.95 8.62
N ILE A 224 -10.32 23.19 9.23
CA ILE A 224 -9.80 21.93 8.66
C ILE A 224 -10.97 20.96 8.42
N ASP A 225 -11.85 20.77 9.41
CA ASP A 225 -12.99 19.84 9.30
C ASP A 225 -13.91 20.20 8.14
N THR A 226 -14.22 21.48 7.99
CA THR A 226 -15.12 21.97 6.93
C THR A 226 -14.52 21.75 5.54
N ALA A 227 -13.24 22.10 5.34
CA ALA A 227 -12.58 21.89 4.05
C ALA A 227 -12.33 20.41 3.76
N LEU A 228 -11.99 19.62 4.79
CA LEU A 228 -11.82 18.17 4.66
C LEU A 228 -13.14 17.49 4.29
N GLU A 229 -14.26 17.88 4.89
CA GLU A 229 -15.59 17.39 4.50
C GLU A 229 -15.93 17.76 3.06
N ALA A 230 -15.55 18.96 2.60
CA ALA A 230 -15.71 19.36 1.20
C ALA A 230 -14.90 18.47 0.25
N VAL A 231 -13.65 18.11 0.61
CA VAL A 231 -12.81 17.15 -0.13
C VAL A 231 -13.44 15.76 -0.14
N LEU A 232 -13.83 15.24 1.03
CA LEU A 232 -14.38 13.89 1.16
C LEU A 232 -15.73 13.73 0.45
N SER A 233 -16.59 14.76 0.48
CA SER A 233 -17.86 14.78 -0.24
C SER A 233 -17.69 14.91 -1.76
N SER A 234 -16.49 15.29 -2.23
CA SER A 234 -16.18 15.38 -3.67
C SER A 234 -15.71 14.08 -4.30
N LYS A 235 -15.52 13.02 -3.49
CA LYS A 235 -15.04 11.72 -3.95
C LYS A 235 -15.86 11.20 -5.13
N LYS A 236 -15.18 10.94 -6.24
CA LYS A 236 -15.73 10.27 -7.42
C LYS A 236 -15.00 8.96 -7.62
N ASN A 237 -15.76 7.87 -7.66
CA ASN A 237 -15.19 6.56 -7.96
C ASN A 237 -14.58 6.60 -9.37
N VAL A 238 -13.35 6.12 -9.50
CA VAL A 238 -12.59 6.08 -10.75
C VAL A 238 -11.91 4.74 -10.92
N SER A 239 -11.69 4.36 -12.18
CA SER A 239 -10.91 3.19 -12.55
C SER A 239 -9.66 3.66 -13.27
N LEU A 240 -8.50 3.25 -12.76
CA LEU A 240 -7.21 3.51 -13.39
C LEU A 240 -7.13 2.75 -14.73
N GLN A 241 -6.41 3.33 -15.69
CA GLN A 241 -6.31 2.81 -17.06
C GLN A 241 -4.88 2.40 -17.41
N ASP A 242 -4.73 1.66 -18.51
CA ASP A 242 -3.42 1.38 -19.10
C ASP A 242 -2.65 2.68 -19.40
N GLY A 243 -1.36 2.70 -19.06
CA GLY A 243 -0.49 3.86 -19.17
C GLY A 243 -0.60 4.90 -18.06
N ASP A 244 -1.57 4.77 -17.13
CA ASP A 244 -1.62 5.59 -15.91
C ASP A 244 -0.48 5.23 -14.94
N ILE A 245 -0.19 6.14 -14.02
CA ILE A 245 0.81 5.97 -12.96
C ILE A 245 0.12 6.15 -11.62
N PHE A 246 0.27 5.21 -10.69
CA PHE A 246 -0.12 5.36 -9.30
C PHE A 246 1.13 5.60 -8.45
N VAL A 247 1.15 6.69 -7.68
CA VAL A 247 2.31 7.07 -6.86
C VAL A 247 1.90 7.30 -5.42
N VAL A 248 2.63 6.67 -4.49
CA VAL A 248 2.48 6.88 -3.04
C VAL A 248 3.68 7.67 -2.53
N ALA A 249 3.42 8.86 -1.99
CA ALA A 249 4.46 9.71 -1.39
C ALA A 249 4.24 10.04 0.10
N GLY A 250 3.13 9.55 0.68
CA GLY A 250 2.86 9.57 2.11
C GLY A 250 3.49 8.42 2.86
N ALA A 251 3.04 8.22 4.11
CA ALA A 251 3.45 7.09 4.94
C ALA A 251 2.87 5.75 4.43
N PHE A 252 3.56 5.14 3.46
CA PHE A 252 3.14 3.90 2.80
C PHE A 252 2.99 2.68 3.74
N TRP A 253 3.50 2.75 4.97
CA TRP A 253 3.41 1.66 5.93
C TRP A 253 2.10 1.67 6.74
N ILE A 254 1.24 2.68 6.57
CA ILE A 254 -0.03 2.77 7.29
C ILE A 254 -1.08 1.85 6.68
N PHE A 255 -1.08 1.69 5.35
CA PHE A 255 -2.08 0.90 4.63
C PHE A 255 -1.43 -0.29 3.91
N SER A 256 -2.13 -1.42 3.86
CA SER A 256 -1.67 -2.57 3.07
C SER A 256 -1.98 -2.34 1.60
N HIS A 257 -0.95 -2.12 0.78
CA HIS A 257 -1.12 -1.72 -0.61
C HIS A 257 -1.04 -2.89 -1.62
N TYR A 258 -0.48 -4.04 -1.25
CA TYR A 258 -0.08 -5.10 -2.18
C TYR A 258 -1.16 -5.51 -3.18
N ASP A 259 -2.34 -5.93 -2.68
CA ASP A 259 -3.38 -6.53 -3.51
C ASP A 259 -3.98 -5.48 -4.47
N LEU A 260 -4.18 -4.25 -4.00
CA LEU A 260 -4.67 -3.13 -4.81
C LEU A 260 -3.67 -2.79 -5.93
N ILE A 261 -2.39 -2.68 -5.59
CA ILE A 261 -1.36 -2.36 -6.58
C ILE A 261 -1.30 -3.45 -7.65
N MET A 262 -1.20 -4.72 -7.25
CA MET A 262 -1.13 -5.82 -8.21
C MET A 262 -2.36 -5.89 -9.11
N HIS A 263 -3.55 -5.61 -8.58
CA HIS A 263 -4.76 -5.53 -9.39
C HIS A 263 -4.63 -4.49 -10.51
N ASN A 264 -4.14 -3.29 -10.20
CA ASN A 264 -4.03 -2.19 -11.17
C ASN A 264 -2.83 -2.34 -12.10
N LYS A 265 -1.72 -2.93 -11.65
CA LYS A 265 -0.62 -3.29 -12.54
C LYS A 265 -1.09 -4.22 -13.66
N ASN A 266 -1.96 -5.19 -13.36
CA ASN A 266 -2.54 -6.07 -14.38
C ASN A 266 -3.40 -5.33 -15.43
N VAL A 267 -3.85 -4.11 -15.15
CA VAL A 267 -4.55 -3.23 -16.09
C VAL A 267 -3.56 -2.40 -16.94
N GLY A 268 -2.27 -2.37 -16.58
CA GLY A 268 -1.23 -1.62 -17.27
C GLY A 268 -0.71 -0.39 -16.52
N VAL A 269 -1.20 -0.16 -15.29
CA VAL A 269 -0.75 0.94 -14.43
C VAL A 269 0.67 0.70 -13.92
N LYS A 270 1.50 1.74 -13.87
CA LYS A 270 2.81 1.69 -13.18
C LYS A 270 2.73 2.21 -11.77
N PHE A 271 3.41 1.53 -10.85
CA PHE A 271 3.43 1.89 -9.43
C PHE A 271 4.78 2.46 -9.00
N GLY A 272 4.77 3.71 -8.51
CA GLY A 272 5.92 4.39 -7.94
C GLY A 272 5.79 4.58 -6.43
N LEU A 273 6.89 4.41 -5.70
CA LEU A 273 6.95 4.65 -4.26
C LEU A 273 7.97 5.74 -3.94
N PHE A 274 7.61 6.71 -3.09
CA PHE A 274 8.56 7.67 -2.54
C PHE A 274 8.90 7.32 -1.09
N ILE A 275 10.16 6.99 -0.83
CA ILE A 275 10.65 6.55 0.49
C ILE A 275 11.39 7.71 1.18
N HIS A 276 10.99 7.97 2.43
CA HIS A 276 11.56 9.03 3.25
C HIS A 276 12.76 8.56 4.08
N ASP A 277 12.75 7.32 4.56
CA ASP A 277 13.86 6.67 5.26
C ASP A 277 13.60 5.17 5.43
N LEU A 278 14.62 4.44 5.89
CA LEU A 278 14.57 3.04 6.31
C LEU A 278 15.01 2.89 7.79
N ILE A 279 14.87 3.94 8.61
CA ILE A 279 15.43 3.96 9.98
C ILE A 279 14.88 2.82 10.83
N GLN A 280 13.60 2.50 10.68
CA GLN A 280 12.88 1.49 11.44
C GLN A 280 13.48 0.09 11.28
N VAL A 281 14.13 -0.18 10.14
CA VAL A 281 14.73 -1.49 9.82
C VAL A 281 16.26 -1.48 9.93
N ARG A 282 16.89 -0.33 9.65
CA ARG A 282 18.36 -0.18 9.70
C ARG A 282 18.87 0.10 11.11
N MET A 283 18.06 0.77 11.92
CA MET A 283 18.40 1.18 13.28
C MET A 283 17.21 0.96 14.23
N PRO A 284 16.74 -0.29 14.36
CA PRO A 284 15.56 -0.63 15.16
C PRO A 284 15.71 -0.30 16.64
N GLU A 285 16.93 -0.08 17.14
CA GLU A 285 17.21 0.39 18.51
C GLU A 285 16.70 1.81 18.79
N TYR A 286 16.38 2.59 17.75
CA TYR A 286 15.88 3.97 17.86
C TYR A 286 14.38 4.11 17.63
N VAL A 287 13.66 2.99 17.45
CA VAL A 287 12.24 2.98 17.11
C VAL A 287 11.51 1.94 17.96
N GLU A 288 10.24 2.20 18.27
CA GLU A 288 9.41 1.22 18.95
C GLU A 288 9.29 -0.08 18.14
N LYS A 289 9.49 -1.23 18.79
CA LYS A 289 9.48 -2.54 18.15
C LYS A 289 8.22 -2.83 17.31
N ALA A 290 7.04 -2.45 17.80
CA ALA A 290 5.79 -2.66 17.07
C ALA A 290 5.76 -1.88 15.74
N ALA A 291 6.28 -0.66 15.74
CA ALA A 291 6.40 0.16 14.54
C ALA A 291 7.44 -0.43 13.57
N THR A 292 8.57 -0.93 14.07
CA THR A 292 9.56 -1.67 13.25
C THR A 292 8.96 -2.90 12.60
N ASP A 293 8.26 -3.76 13.35
CA ASP A 293 7.67 -4.98 12.82
C ASP A 293 6.61 -4.65 11.72
N ALA A 294 5.76 -3.64 11.96
CA ALA A 294 4.77 -3.20 10.99
C ALA A 294 5.42 -2.63 9.71
N PHE A 295 6.42 -1.76 9.87
CA PHE A 295 7.15 -1.17 8.75
C PHE A 295 7.89 -2.22 7.93
N GLN A 296 8.55 -3.20 8.56
CA GLN A 296 9.26 -4.30 7.89
C GLN A 296 8.35 -5.09 6.96
N ILE A 297 7.12 -5.38 7.41
CA ILE A 297 6.13 -6.11 6.61
C ILE A 297 5.70 -5.27 5.41
N GLN A 298 5.34 -4.00 5.63
CA GLN A 298 4.83 -3.14 4.55
C GLN A 298 5.91 -2.74 3.55
N LEU A 299 7.13 -2.48 4.01
CA LEU A 299 8.28 -2.22 3.14
C LEU A 299 8.54 -3.44 2.23
N SER A 300 8.55 -4.63 2.81
CA SER A 300 8.70 -5.88 2.04
C SER A 300 7.62 -6.01 0.97
N ASP A 301 6.35 -5.83 1.34
CA ASP A 301 5.22 -5.99 0.42
C ASP A 301 5.19 -4.90 -0.67
N ALA A 302 5.50 -3.65 -0.33
CA ALA A 302 5.51 -2.54 -1.29
C ALA A 302 6.65 -2.65 -2.29
N LEU A 303 7.86 -2.98 -1.84
CA LEU A 303 9.02 -3.19 -2.72
C LEU A 303 8.83 -4.36 -3.67
N ASP A 304 8.16 -5.42 -3.19
CA ASP A 304 7.83 -6.59 -4.00
C ASP A 304 6.92 -6.25 -5.20
N VAL A 305 6.17 -5.15 -5.17
CA VAL A 305 5.21 -4.80 -6.25
C VAL A 305 5.49 -3.48 -6.96
N CYS A 306 6.35 -2.61 -6.42
CA CYS A 306 6.69 -1.34 -7.07
C CYS A 306 7.49 -1.53 -8.36
N ASP A 307 7.30 -0.61 -9.30
CA ASP A 307 8.03 -0.60 -10.56
C ASP A 307 9.30 0.24 -10.45
N PHE A 308 9.27 1.31 -9.65
CA PHE A 308 10.41 2.17 -9.33
C PHE A 308 10.24 2.81 -7.95
N VAL A 309 11.36 3.26 -7.38
CA VAL A 309 11.41 4.01 -6.13
C VAL A 309 12.06 5.37 -6.37
N LEU A 310 11.45 6.40 -5.78
CA LEU A 310 12.07 7.70 -5.58
C LEU A 310 12.43 7.84 -4.10
N ALA A 311 13.52 8.51 -3.78
CA ALA A 311 13.97 8.72 -2.40
C ALA A 311 14.25 10.20 -2.14
N ASN A 312 14.11 10.64 -0.89
CA ASN A 312 14.30 12.05 -0.54
C ASN A 312 15.77 12.50 -0.40
N SER A 313 16.73 11.59 -0.46
CA SER A 313 18.17 11.82 -0.38
C SER A 313 18.95 10.74 -1.15
N GLU A 314 20.22 11.00 -1.46
CA GLU A 314 21.10 9.99 -2.05
C GLU A 314 21.39 8.87 -1.06
N TYR A 315 21.58 9.20 0.21
CA TYR A 315 21.73 8.24 1.30
C TYR A 315 20.55 7.26 1.35
N VAL A 316 19.30 7.75 1.34
CA VAL A 316 18.11 6.88 1.35
C VAL A 316 17.99 6.09 0.05
N ALA A 317 18.31 6.68 -1.10
CA ALA A 317 18.34 5.95 -2.37
C ALA A 317 19.33 4.79 -2.32
N GLN A 318 20.51 4.99 -1.72
CA GLN A 318 21.50 3.94 -1.55
C GLN A 318 21.06 2.90 -0.52
N ASP A 319 20.49 3.30 0.61
CA ASP A 319 19.97 2.40 1.63
C ASP A 319 18.86 1.49 1.07
N VAL A 320 17.99 2.01 0.19
CA VAL A 320 16.99 1.20 -0.54
C VAL A 320 17.66 0.21 -1.49
N LYS A 321 18.66 0.64 -2.27
CA LYS A 321 19.41 -0.25 -3.18
C LYS A 321 20.11 -1.37 -2.41
N ASP A 322 20.72 -1.03 -1.29
CA ASP A 322 21.41 -1.99 -0.42
C ASP A 322 20.42 -2.97 0.21
N TYR A 323 19.28 -2.49 0.70
CA TYR A 323 18.19 -3.34 1.21
C TYR A 323 17.69 -4.31 0.12
N LEU A 324 17.45 -3.82 -1.09
CA LEU A 324 17.02 -4.65 -2.22
C LEU A 324 18.07 -5.71 -2.57
N HIS A 325 19.35 -5.37 -2.56
CA HIS A 325 20.43 -6.32 -2.85
C HIS A 325 20.61 -7.36 -1.74
N VAL A 326 20.71 -6.92 -0.49
CA VAL A 326 21.02 -7.76 0.68
C VAL A 326 19.81 -8.60 1.10
N GLU A 327 18.66 -7.96 1.31
CA GLU A 327 17.48 -8.59 1.90
C GLU A 327 16.57 -9.24 0.84
N LYS A 328 16.58 -8.75 -0.40
CA LYS A 328 15.64 -9.19 -1.45
C LYS A 328 16.27 -9.89 -2.66
N ASN A 329 17.55 -9.67 -2.91
CA ASN A 329 18.29 -10.25 -4.04
C ASN A 329 17.71 -9.92 -5.42
N TYR A 330 17.23 -8.69 -5.60
CA TYR A 330 16.90 -8.13 -6.92
C TYR A 330 17.22 -6.63 -6.95
N SER A 331 17.04 -6.01 -8.12
CA SER A 331 17.16 -4.56 -8.27
C SER A 331 15.95 -4.00 -9.02
N LEU A 332 15.65 -2.73 -8.76
CA LEU A 332 14.69 -1.93 -9.51
C LEU A 332 15.25 -0.51 -9.64
N PRO A 333 14.70 0.35 -10.52
CA PRO A 333 15.15 1.73 -10.61
C PRO A 333 14.89 2.49 -9.30
N VAL A 334 15.95 3.07 -8.74
CA VAL A 334 15.91 3.91 -7.53
C VAL A 334 16.65 5.23 -7.80
N GLU A 335 15.98 6.36 -7.59
CA GLU A 335 16.54 7.69 -7.81
C GLU A 335 16.27 8.64 -6.64
N ALA A 336 17.28 9.42 -6.27
CA ALA A 336 17.14 10.47 -5.28
C ALA A 336 16.54 11.73 -5.92
N ILE A 337 15.45 12.22 -5.32
CA ILE A 337 14.86 13.52 -5.56
C ILE A 337 14.99 14.31 -4.26
N LEU A 338 16.10 15.04 -4.12
CA LEU A 338 16.45 15.73 -2.88
C LEU A 338 15.31 16.66 -2.44
N LEU A 339 14.91 16.56 -1.17
CA LEU A 339 13.88 17.43 -0.63
C LEU A 339 14.31 18.91 -0.68
N PRO A 340 13.34 19.82 -0.83
CA PRO A 340 13.62 21.25 -0.79
C PRO A 340 13.85 21.71 0.64
N THR A 341 14.60 22.80 0.78
CA THR A 341 14.88 23.47 2.06
C THR A 341 14.35 24.90 2.08
N GLU A 342 13.57 25.27 1.06
CA GLU A 342 12.86 26.53 0.96
C GLU A 342 11.88 26.71 2.13
N LEU A 343 11.88 27.93 2.67
CA LEU A 343 10.95 28.37 3.69
C LEU A 343 9.68 28.90 3.03
N SER A 344 8.53 28.65 3.64
CA SER A 344 7.28 29.28 3.21
C SER A 344 7.26 30.73 3.70
N GLU A 345 7.06 31.70 2.79
CA GLU A 345 6.84 33.11 3.15
C GLU A 345 5.47 33.28 3.81
N LYS A 346 5.34 32.98 5.11
CA LYS A 346 4.15 33.35 5.88
C LYS A 346 4.29 34.82 6.28
N ASN A 347 3.34 35.68 5.91
CA ASN A 347 3.35 37.11 6.27
C ASN A 347 3.47 37.30 7.81
N ILE A 348 4.60 37.84 8.25
CA ILE A 348 5.14 37.83 9.64
C ILE A 348 4.48 38.85 10.59
N ASN A 349 3.22 39.22 10.36
CA ASN A 349 2.49 40.09 11.29
C ASN A 349 1.68 39.30 12.34
N ALA A 350 1.97 38.01 12.51
CA ALA A 350 1.48 37.24 13.65
C ALA A 350 2.16 37.75 14.93
N SER A 351 1.40 38.30 15.87
CA SER A 351 1.94 38.71 17.16
C SER A 351 2.48 37.49 17.90
N ILE A 352 3.79 37.44 18.16
CA ILE A 352 4.40 36.45 19.06
C ILE A 352 3.74 36.60 20.43
N THR A 353 3.06 35.56 20.90
CA THR A 353 2.24 35.64 22.12
C THR A 353 3.01 35.17 23.36
N ASN A 354 3.96 34.26 23.19
CA ASN A 354 4.72 33.70 24.30
C ASN A 354 5.86 34.64 24.74
N ARG A 355 5.70 35.26 25.93
CA ARG A 355 6.69 36.17 26.51
C ARG A 355 8.05 35.49 26.76
N ASN A 356 8.05 34.21 27.13
CA ASN A 356 9.30 33.48 27.36
C ASN A 356 10.13 33.35 26.08
N ILE A 357 9.50 33.42 24.91
CA ILE A 357 10.18 33.41 23.61
C ILE A 357 10.69 34.80 23.26
N THR A 358 9.88 35.85 23.46
CA THR A 358 10.34 37.23 23.19
C THR A 358 11.48 37.65 24.11
N ASP A 359 11.49 37.19 25.36
CA ASP A 359 12.54 37.49 26.33
C ASP A 359 13.91 36.89 25.93
N LEU A 360 13.90 35.81 25.13
CA LEU A 360 15.12 35.19 24.59
C LEU A 360 15.81 36.04 23.52
N SER A 361 15.13 37.01 22.90
CA SER A 361 15.76 37.88 21.88
C SER A 361 16.90 38.74 22.42
N SER A 362 16.87 39.03 23.72
CA SER A 362 17.94 39.75 24.42
C SER A 362 19.09 38.83 24.86
N LYS A 363 18.98 37.53 24.61
CA LYS A 363 19.89 36.49 25.10
C LYS A 363 20.56 35.76 23.95
N ASN A 364 21.79 35.34 24.18
CA ASN A 364 22.53 34.47 23.28
C ASN A 364 22.11 33.01 23.49
N TYR A 365 21.66 32.32 22.44
CA TYR A 365 21.28 30.90 22.54
C TYR A 365 21.62 30.07 21.30
N ALA A 366 21.83 28.78 21.53
CA ALA A 366 21.88 27.73 20.51
C ALA A 366 20.53 27.02 20.42
N LEU A 367 20.04 26.79 19.20
CA LEU A 367 18.69 26.27 18.94
C LEU A 367 18.71 24.82 18.44
N VAL A 368 17.78 24.01 18.93
CA VAL A 368 17.51 22.66 18.43
C VAL A 368 16.03 22.54 18.13
N VAL A 369 15.68 22.28 16.88
CA VAL A 369 14.28 22.09 16.46
C VAL A 369 14.09 20.65 16.00
N SER A 370 13.53 19.81 16.87
CA SER A 370 13.20 18.42 16.56
C SER A 370 12.33 17.80 17.67
N THR A 371 11.63 16.70 17.36
CA THR A 371 11.07 15.84 18.41
C THR A 371 12.18 15.40 19.37
N ILE A 372 11.96 15.52 20.67
CA ILE A 372 12.92 15.13 21.70
C ILE A 372 12.80 13.61 21.88
N GLU A 373 13.64 12.86 21.16
CA GLU A 373 13.72 11.39 21.18
C GLU A 373 15.18 10.91 21.15
N VAL A 374 15.39 9.63 21.48
CA VAL A 374 16.74 9.01 21.56
C VAL A 374 17.55 9.24 20.29
N ARG A 375 16.93 9.03 19.12
CA ARG A 375 17.56 9.17 17.79
C ARG A 375 18.15 10.57 17.54
N LYS A 376 17.52 11.62 18.09
CA LYS A 376 17.95 13.01 17.92
C LYS A 376 19.07 13.41 18.87
N ASN A 377 19.45 12.53 19.80
CA ASN A 377 20.66 12.64 20.61
C ASN A 377 20.78 13.94 21.45
N HIS A 378 19.67 14.46 21.98
CA HIS A 378 19.67 15.62 22.88
C HIS A 378 20.59 15.44 24.09
N LYS A 379 20.81 14.20 24.51
CA LYS A 379 21.74 13.83 25.59
C LYS A 379 23.18 14.26 25.31
N LEU A 380 23.65 14.21 24.06
CA LEU A 380 24.98 14.69 23.70
C LEU A 380 25.13 16.18 24.03
N LEU A 381 24.11 16.98 23.69
CA LEU A 381 24.14 18.42 23.92
C LEU A 381 24.10 18.77 25.40
N ILE A 382 23.32 18.03 26.21
CA ILE A 382 23.33 18.23 27.66
C ILE A 382 24.73 18.02 28.24
N LYS A 383 25.43 16.95 27.85
CA LYS A 383 26.81 16.70 28.29
C LYS A 383 27.79 17.80 27.85
N ILE A 384 27.67 18.24 26.60
CA ILE A 384 28.51 19.33 26.08
C ILE A 384 28.24 20.61 26.86
N TRP A 385 26.98 20.93 27.16
CA TRP A 385 26.63 22.12 27.94
C TRP A 385 27.07 22.02 29.39
N GLU A 386 26.99 20.85 30.03
CA GLU A 386 27.56 20.62 31.37
C GLU A 386 29.06 20.97 31.40
N GLN A 387 29.84 20.47 30.43
CA GLN A 387 31.27 20.78 30.31
C GLN A 387 31.54 22.27 30.03
N LEU A 388 30.78 22.88 29.10
CA LEU A 388 30.92 24.30 28.79
C LEU A 388 30.63 25.18 30.02
N ARG A 389 29.61 24.81 30.81
CA ARG A 389 29.22 25.56 32.01
C ARG A 389 30.25 25.39 33.12
N GLU A 390 30.90 24.24 33.23
CA GLU A 390 32.04 24.04 34.12
C GLU A 390 33.23 24.93 33.72
N GLU A 391 33.53 25.04 32.42
CA GLU A 391 34.67 25.81 31.92
C GLU A 391 34.42 27.34 31.90
N PHE A 392 33.22 27.78 31.50
CA PHE A 392 32.92 29.20 31.20
C PHE A 392 31.79 29.83 32.03
N GLY A 393 31.11 29.06 32.88
CA GLY A 393 30.05 29.54 33.76
C GLY A 393 28.88 30.21 33.02
N GLU A 394 28.46 31.38 33.50
CA GLU A 394 27.31 32.12 32.94
C GLU A 394 27.56 32.70 31.53
N ASN A 395 28.81 32.69 31.04
CA ASN A 395 29.13 33.19 29.70
C ASN A 395 28.68 32.25 28.56
N VAL A 396 28.32 31.01 28.89
CA VAL A 396 27.81 30.04 27.92
C VAL A 396 26.41 30.45 27.45
N PRO A 397 26.15 30.48 26.13
CA PRO A 397 24.80 30.70 25.61
C PRO A 397 23.79 29.69 26.15
N TYR A 398 22.53 30.12 26.23
CA TYR A 398 21.43 29.22 26.59
C TYR A 398 21.27 28.12 25.52
N LEU A 399 20.79 26.96 25.95
CA LEU A 399 20.38 25.88 25.07
C LEU A 399 18.85 25.89 24.96
N VAL A 400 18.32 25.91 23.74
CA VAL A 400 16.87 25.97 23.49
C VAL A 400 16.44 24.76 22.67
N PHE A 401 15.62 23.90 23.27
CA PHE A 401 14.98 22.77 22.60
C PHE A 401 13.55 23.13 22.21
N VAL A 402 13.19 22.86 20.97
CA VAL A 402 11.85 23.07 20.42
C VAL A 402 11.33 21.76 19.84
N GLY A 403 10.32 21.17 20.47
CA GLY A 403 9.65 19.98 19.98
C GLY A 403 8.88 19.20 21.03
N LYS A 404 8.15 18.18 20.57
CA LYS A 404 7.40 17.26 21.42
C LYS A 404 8.35 16.27 22.10
N TRP A 405 8.01 15.85 23.32
CA TRP A 405 8.63 14.67 23.93
C TRP A 405 8.22 13.42 23.16
N GLY A 406 9.20 12.66 22.67
CA GLY A 406 9.02 11.48 21.84
C GLY A 406 9.30 10.17 22.58
N TRP A 407 9.82 9.18 21.86
CA TRP A 407 10.05 7.82 22.35
C TRP A 407 11.30 7.69 23.23
N GLU A 408 11.21 6.91 24.32
CA GLU A 408 12.29 6.52 25.24
C GLU A 408 13.11 7.70 25.81
N VAL A 409 12.43 8.74 26.29
CA VAL A 409 13.07 9.94 26.86
C VAL A 409 12.70 10.23 28.30
N GLU A 410 11.91 9.39 28.95
CA GLU A 410 11.44 9.62 30.33
C GLU A 410 12.59 9.75 31.31
N LYS A 411 13.58 8.85 31.23
CA LYS A 411 14.79 8.91 32.07
C LYS A 411 15.63 10.13 31.79
N PHE A 412 15.72 10.53 30.52
CA PHE A 412 16.44 11.73 30.11
C PHE A 412 15.77 12.99 30.66
N ARG A 413 14.44 13.06 30.54
CA ARG A 413 13.62 14.14 31.09
C ARG A 413 13.74 14.23 32.61
N GLN A 414 13.60 13.11 33.31
CA GLN A 414 13.75 13.06 34.77
C GLN A 414 15.13 13.59 35.19
N TYR A 415 16.20 13.16 34.50
CA TYR A 415 17.55 13.62 34.79
C TYR A 415 17.68 15.16 34.69
N ILE A 416 17.26 15.78 33.58
CA ILE A 416 17.39 17.23 33.41
C ILE A 416 16.51 18.04 34.38
N GLU A 417 15.36 17.48 34.80
CA GLU A 417 14.47 18.08 35.79
C GLU A 417 15.08 18.01 37.20
N GLU A 418 15.63 16.86 37.60
CA GLU A 418 16.30 16.66 38.89
C GLU A 418 17.56 17.52 39.04
N GLN A 419 18.30 17.72 37.96
CA GLN A 419 19.46 18.62 37.95
C GLN A 419 19.08 20.11 37.94
N GLY A 420 17.80 20.45 37.72
CA GLY A 420 17.32 21.83 37.72
C GLY A 420 17.76 22.65 36.50
N TYR A 421 18.09 22.01 35.38
CA TYR A 421 18.59 22.72 34.19
C TYR A 421 17.51 23.55 33.49
N ILE A 422 16.27 23.06 33.50
CA ILE A 422 15.13 23.73 32.84
C ILE A 422 14.82 25.05 33.55
N GLY A 423 14.89 26.15 32.80
CA GLY A 423 14.67 27.51 33.30
C GLY A 423 15.92 28.19 33.85
N ASP A 424 17.02 27.45 34.04
CA ASP A 424 18.35 28.01 34.30
C ASP A 424 19.05 28.31 32.96
N TRP A 425 19.78 27.35 32.40
CA TRP A 425 20.47 27.50 31.11
C TRP A 425 19.81 26.74 29.96
N LEU A 426 18.84 25.86 30.25
CA LEU A 426 18.07 25.09 29.26
C LEU A 426 16.63 25.60 29.20
N PHE A 427 16.15 25.89 27.99
CA PHE A 427 14.73 26.14 27.72
C PHE A 427 14.17 25.03 26.84
N VAL A 428 12.98 24.54 27.18
CA VAL A 428 12.27 23.53 26.38
C VAL A 428 10.89 24.06 26.04
N PHE A 429 10.62 24.20 24.74
CA PHE A 429 9.33 24.63 24.20
C PHE A 429 8.66 23.49 23.45
N ASN A 430 7.37 23.33 23.68
CA ASN A 430 6.53 22.34 23.01
C ASN A 430 5.22 23.00 22.56
N GLY A 431 4.75 22.66 21.36
CA GLY A 431 3.48 23.14 20.82
C GLY A 431 3.44 24.63 20.50
N ILE A 432 4.60 25.23 20.20
CA ILE A 432 4.70 26.63 19.75
C ILE A 432 4.34 26.75 18.27
N SER A 433 3.92 27.94 17.86
CA SER A 433 3.51 28.23 16.48
C SER A 433 4.70 28.29 15.51
N ASP A 434 4.46 28.09 14.21
CA ASP A 434 5.48 28.24 13.17
C ASP A 434 6.14 29.63 13.20
N ALA A 435 5.37 30.68 13.50
CA ALA A 435 5.88 32.05 13.64
C ALA A 435 6.85 32.20 14.83
N GLU A 436 6.59 31.48 15.93
CA GLU A 436 7.48 31.43 17.08
C GLU A 436 8.75 30.61 16.78
N VAL A 437 8.64 29.51 16.04
CA VAL A 437 9.80 28.73 15.57
C VAL A 437 10.67 29.57 14.63
N GLU A 438 10.06 30.26 13.67
CA GLU A 438 10.73 31.20 12.77
C GLU A 438 11.45 32.31 13.54
N TYR A 439 10.78 32.89 14.54
CA TYR A 439 11.40 33.88 15.40
C TYR A 439 12.64 33.33 16.13
N LEU A 440 12.56 32.10 16.64
CA LEU A 440 13.69 31.45 17.29
C LEU A 440 14.85 31.19 16.31
N TYR A 441 14.57 30.76 15.08
CA TYR A 441 15.63 30.64 14.07
C TYR A 441 16.29 32.00 13.79
N LYS A 442 15.50 33.05 13.53
CA LYS A 442 16.04 34.38 13.17
C LYS A 442 16.91 35.00 14.26
N ASN A 443 16.65 34.70 15.53
CA ASN A 443 17.34 35.31 16.67
C ASN A 443 18.36 34.39 17.34
N CYS A 444 18.56 33.14 16.89
CA CYS A 444 19.58 32.27 17.45
C CYS A 444 21.00 32.65 16.99
N LEU A 445 22.00 32.22 17.77
CA LEU A 445 23.41 32.31 17.39
C LEU A 445 23.79 31.24 16.36
N LEU A 446 23.32 30.02 16.59
CA LEU A 446 23.48 28.87 15.72
C LEU A 446 22.43 27.81 16.06
N SER A 447 22.27 26.84 15.17
CA SER A 447 21.49 25.63 15.41
C SER A 447 22.38 24.38 15.60
N LEU A 448 21.86 23.37 16.29
CA LEU A 448 22.53 22.10 16.55
C LEU A 448 21.64 20.91 16.18
N TYR A 449 22.19 19.95 15.41
CA TYR A 449 21.48 18.73 15.02
C TYR A 449 22.38 17.49 15.18
N PRO A 450 22.55 16.99 16.41
CA PRO A 450 23.44 15.87 16.75
C PRO A 450 22.80 14.49 16.49
N SER A 451 21.79 14.41 15.62
CA SER A 451 21.03 13.17 15.37
C SER A 451 21.95 12.00 15.01
N PHE A 452 21.63 10.80 15.48
CA PHE A 452 22.31 9.59 15.02
C PHE A 452 21.97 9.29 13.55
N ALA A 453 20.72 9.53 13.16
CA ALA A 453 20.23 9.28 11.82
C ALA A 453 19.03 10.16 11.45
N GLU A 454 18.97 10.55 10.18
CA GLU A 454 17.88 11.26 9.52
C GLU A 454 17.66 10.72 8.11
N GLY A 455 16.41 10.75 7.63
CA GLY A 455 16.07 10.48 6.23
C GLY A 455 16.53 11.58 5.26
N PHE A 456 16.42 12.85 5.69
CA PHE A 456 16.96 14.00 4.97
C PHE A 456 17.65 15.00 5.88
N GLY A 457 16.95 15.49 6.92
CA GLY A 457 17.47 16.55 7.80
C GLY A 457 16.96 17.94 7.45
N LEU A 458 15.64 18.08 7.22
CA LEU A 458 14.98 19.36 6.94
C LEU A 458 15.39 20.50 7.88
N PRO A 459 15.51 20.31 9.21
CA PRO A 459 15.90 21.40 10.12
C PRO A 459 17.28 22.01 9.82
N ILE A 460 18.23 21.22 9.30
CA ILE A 460 19.53 21.73 8.86
C ILE A 460 19.33 22.74 7.72
N GLY A 461 18.55 22.35 6.71
CA GLY A 461 18.23 23.19 5.58
C GLY A 461 17.43 24.44 5.95
N GLU A 462 16.48 24.32 6.87
CA GLU A 462 15.70 25.44 7.40
C GLU A 462 16.61 26.47 8.10
N SER A 463 17.56 26.01 8.93
CA SER A 463 18.53 26.89 9.57
C SER A 463 19.37 27.68 8.57
N LEU A 464 19.91 26.99 7.55
CA LEU A 464 20.68 27.64 6.49
C LEU A 464 19.83 28.61 5.67
N ALA A 465 18.56 28.30 5.43
CA ALA A 465 17.63 29.19 4.72
C ALA A 465 17.32 30.47 5.52
N TYR A 466 17.38 30.42 6.87
CA TYR A 466 17.35 31.62 7.73
C TYR A 466 18.70 32.34 7.83
N GLY A 467 19.73 31.88 7.12
CA GLY A 467 21.07 32.45 7.16
C GLY A 467 21.88 32.03 8.40
N LYS A 468 21.44 31.01 9.16
CA LYS A 468 22.01 30.70 10.47
C LYS A 468 23.08 29.62 10.41
N PRO A 469 24.23 29.82 11.10
CA PRO A 469 25.22 28.78 11.32
C PRO A 469 24.60 27.52 11.93
N CYS A 470 25.09 26.37 11.49
CA CYS A 470 24.51 25.09 11.86
C CYS A 470 25.62 24.06 12.09
N ILE A 471 25.61 23.42 13.26
CA ILE A 471 26.43 22.25 13.54
C ILE A 471 25.54 21.01 13.46
N ALA A 472 25.92 20.02 12.66
CA ALA A 472 25.14 18.79 12.50
C ALA A 472 26.03 17.55 12.55
N SER A 473 25.43 16.38 12.76
CA SER A 473 26.15 15.11 12.66
C SER A 473 26.66 14.85 11.23
N ASN A 474 27.79 14.17 11.11
CA ASN A 474 28.37 13.70 9.85
C ASN A 474 27.75 12.37 9.34
N THR A 475 26.60 11.96 9.86
CA THR A 475 25.97 10.67 9.56
C THR A 475 24.77 10.80 8.62
N THR A 476 24.39 9.67 8.00
CA THR A 476 23.27 9.55 7.07
C THR A 476 23.21 10.64 5.98
N SER A 477 22.05 11.25 5.76
CA SER A 477 21.79 12.27 4.74
C SER A 477 22.18 13.70 5.16
N MET A 478 22.53 13.93 6.43
CA MET A 478 22.82 15.28 6.96
C MET A 478 23.98 15.99 6.21
N PRO A 479 25.06 15.29 5.80
CA PRO A 479 26.08 15.87 4.92
C PRO A 479 25.57 16.39 3.58
N GLU A 480 24.56 15.76 2.99
CA GLU A 480 24.00 16.15 1.68
C GLU A 480 23.23 17.48 1.74
N VAL A 481 22.57 17.71 2.88
CA VAL A 481 21.79 18.93 3.15
C VAL A 481 22.71 20.07 3.55
N GLY A 482 23.61 19.84 4.50
CA GLY A 482 24.47 20.87 5.07
C GLY A 482 25.64 21.30 4.17
N ARG A 483 26.20 20.36 3.40
CA ARG A 483 27.35 20.57 2.50
C ARG A 483 28.49 21.32 3.20
N ASP A 484 29.14 22.23 2.49
CA ASP A 484 30.22 23.08 2.97
C ASP A 484 29.75 24.29 3.81
N PHE A 485 28.45 24.40 4.07
CA PHE A 485 27.83 25.45 4.91
C PHE A 485 27.68 25.03 6.37
N VAL A 486 27.94 23.76 6.71
CA VAL A 486 27.75 23.18 8.04
C VAL A 486 29.09 22.77 8.64
N ARG A 487 29.21 22.88 9.96
CA ARG A 487 30.28 22.21 10.72
C ARG A 487 29.79 20.87 11.21
N TYR A 488 30.59 19.84 11.02
CA TYR A 488 30.18 18.48 11.35
C TYR A 488 30.78 17.97 12.65
N ILE A 489 29.99 17.19 13.37
CA ILE A 489 30.40 16.46 14.58
C ILE A 489 30.14 14.97 14.41
N ASP A 490 30.85 14.15 15.18
CA ASP A 490 30.54 12.72 15.33
C ASP A 490 29.55 12.55 16.49
N PRO A 491 28.29 12.10 16.25
CA PRO A 491 27.28 11.99 17.30
C PRO A 491 27.61 10.93 18.36
N PHE A 492 28.61 10.08 18.14
CA PHE A 492 29.05 9.04 19.07
C PHE A 492 30.24 9.47 19.95
N ASP A 493 30.86 10.61 19.66
CA ASP A 493 32.04 11.10 20.37
C ASP A 493 31.77 12.47 21.01
N VAL A 494 31.63 12.45 22.35
CA VAL A 494 31.35 13.64 23.14
C VAL A 494 32.50 14.63 23.09
N GLU A 495 33.75 14.16 23.11
CA GLU A 495 34.92 15.02 23.27
C GLU A 495 35.26 15.75 21.97
N SER A 496 35.20 15.06 20.83
CA SER A 496 35.35 15.73 19.53
C SER A 496 34.19 16.67 19.23
N SER A 497 32.95 16.28 19.56
CA SER A 497 31.79 17.15 19.45
C SER A 497 31.90 18.40 20.34
N TYR A 498 32.36 18.22 21.59
CA TYR A 498 32.61 19.32 22.53
C TYR A 498 33.58 20.33 21.94
N ALA A 499 34.72 19.88 21.41
CA ALA A 499 35.73 20.77 20.84
C ALA A 499 35.15 21.65 19.71
N VAL A 500 34.38 21.06 18.79
CA VAL A 500 33.76 21.80 17.67
C VAL A 500 32.74 22.84 18.18
N VAL A 501 31.88 22.46 19.13
CA VAL A 501 30.88 23.37 19.70
C VAL A 501 31.55 24.48 20.49
N ARG A 502 32.51 24.14 21.37
CA ARG A 502 33.28 25.08 22.18
C ARG A 502 33.98 26.12 21.31
N ASP A 503 34.77 25.67 20.33
CA ASP A 503 35.58 26.56 19.50
C ASP A 503 34.67 27.51 18.68
N THR A 504 33.52 27.02 18.21
CA THR A 504 32.51 27.82 17.52
C THR A 504 31.89 28.88 18.43
N LEU A 505 31.62 28.55 19.70
CA LEU A 505 30.97 29.47 20.65
C LEU A 505 31.91 30.54 21.19
N ILE A 506 33.21 30.25 21.31
CA ILE A 506 34.22 31.18 21.81
C ILE A 506 34.67 32.14 20.70
N ASN A 507 34.81 31.67 19.47
CA ASN A 507 35.27 32.49 18.36
C ASN A 507 34.12 33.23 17.65
N ARG A 508 33.71 34.37 18.21
CA ARG A 508 32.57 35.16 17.71
C ARG A 508 32.80 35.78 16.33
N ASP A 509 34.02 36.14 15.99
CA ASP A 509 34.35 36.72 14.68
C ASP A 509 34.20 35.68 13.57
N ASP A 510 34.67 34.46 13.83
CA ASP A 510 34.51 33.32 12.93
C ASP A 510 33.03 32.90 12.78
N LEU A 511 32.27 32.88 13.87
CA LEU A 511 30.82 32.62 13.82
C LEU A 511 30.08 33.66 12.96
N HIS A 512 30.42 34.95 13.10
CA HIS A 512 29.81 36.01 12.30
C HIS A 512 30.22 35.91 10.82
N ALA A 513 31.49 35.64 10.53
CA ALA A 513 31.96 35.42 9.16
C ALA A 513 31.24 34.23 8.50
N TRP A 514 31.00 33.15 9.26
CA TRP A 514 30.26 31.99 8.81
C TRP A 514 28.79 32.33 8.51
N GLU A 515 28.10 33.07 9.39
CA GLU A 515 26.74 33.57 9.15
C GLU A 515 26.65 34.38 7.85
N GLN A 516 27.58 35.32 7.63
CA GLN A 516 27.61 36.13 6.41
C GLN A 516 27.82 35.29 5.15
N ARG A 517 28.67 34.26 5.21
CA ARG A 517 28.85 33.32 4.09
C ARG A 517 27.54 32.60 3.74
N ILE A 518 26.79 32.13 4.73
CA ILE A 518 25.52 31.44 4.50
C ILE A 518 24.52 32.41 3.83
N VAL A 519 24.35 33.61 4.39
CA VAL A 519 23.42 34.62 3.84
C VAL A 519 23.71 34.96 2.39
N ASN A 520 24.99 35.08 2.02
CA ASN A 520 25.39 35.44 0.66
C ASN A 520 25.28 34.27 -0.32
N ASP A 521 25.76 33.08 0.08
CA ASP A 521 26.08 32.01 -0.85
C ASP A 521 25.10 30.83 -0.81
N PHE A 522 24.37 30.62 0.30
CA PHE A 522 23.39 29.52 0.38
C PHE A 522 22.16 29.83 -0.48
N LYS A 523 21.77 28.88 -1.34
CA LYS A 523 20.57 28.94 -2.16
C LYS A 523 19.75 27.67 -1.93
N PRO A 524 18.61 27.75 -1.25
CA PRO A 524 17.78 26.57 -1.01
C PRO A 524 17.16 26.07 -2.32
N LYS A 525 16.97 24.75 -2.42
CA LYS A 525 16.14 24.16 -3.46
C LYS A 525 14.67 24.49 -3.18
N THR A 526 13.93 24.88 -4.21
CA THR A 526 12.52 25.27 -4.08
C THR A 526 11.57 24.09 -4.20
N TRP A 527 10.36 24.23 -3.65
CA TRP A 527 9.30 23.24 -3.79
C TRP A 527 8.86 23.06 -5.24
N GLU A 528 8.93 24.11 -6.06
CA GLU A 528 8.66 24.02 -7.50
C GLU A 528 9.70 23.11 -8.19
N GLN A 529 10.99 23.31 -7.91
CA GLN A 529 12.07 22.48 -8.44
C GLN A 529 11.91 21.02 -8.03
N PHE A 530 11.68 20.77 -6.73
CA PHE A 530 11.43 19.43 -6.20
C PHE A 530 10.24 18.76 -6.90
N SER A 531 9.09 19.44 -6.98
CA SER A 531 7.87 18.87 -7.56
C SER A 531 8.05 18.56 -9.04
N ARG A 532 8.72 19.46 -9.78
CA ARG A 532 9.05 19.25 -11.21
C ARG A 532 9.94 18.02 -11.40
N GLU A 533 10.99 17.88 -10.61
CA GLU A 533 11.90 16.71 -10.67
C GLU A 533 11.16 15.42 -10.30
N PHE A 534 10.36 15.44 -9.23
CA PHE A 534 9.58 14.30 -8.76
C PHE A 534 8.67 13.74 -9.86
N PHE A 535 7.85 14.59 -10.47
CA PHE A 535 6.93 14.13 -11.50
C PHE A 535 7.64 13.81 -12.82
N THR A 536 8.73 14.51 -13.15
CA THR A 536 9.55 14.17 -14.32
C THR A 536 10.17 12.78 -14.18
N ALA A 537 10.72 12.47 -13.00
CA ALA A 537 11.28 11.14 -12.72
C ALA A 537 10.20 10.05 -12.72
N THR A 538 9.02 10.37 -12.16
CA THR A 538 7.83 9.50 -12.20
C THR A 538 7.47 9.08 -13.62
N VAL A 539 7.33 10.05 -14.54
CA VAL A 539 7.01 9.78 -15.95
C VAL A 539 8.16 9.05 -16.65
N LYS A 540 9.40 9.48 -16.42
CA LYS A 540 10.61 8.85 -16.98
C LYS A 540 10.63 7.33 -16.72
N TYR A 541 10.40 6.91 -15.47
CA TYR A 541 10.42 5.50 -15.13
C TYR A 541 9.18 4.74 -15.60
N ALA A 542 8.01 5.35 -15.54
CA ALA A 542 6.81 4.71 -16.08
C ALA A 542 6.93 4.42 -17.58
N GLU A 543 7.47 5.36 -18.37
CA GLU A 543 7.74 5.18 -19.79
C GLU A 543 8.83 4.15 -20.06
N LEU A 544 9.92 4.18 -19.28
CA LEU A 544 11.00 3.17 -19.39
C LEU A 544 10.48 1.75 -19.15
N LEU A 545 9.48 1.62 -18.27
CA LEU A 545 8.95 0.34 -17.81
C LEU A 545 7.60 -0.01 -18.42
N LYS A 546 7.09 0.74 -19.40
CA LYS A 546 5.74 0.55 -19.96
C LYS A 546 5.46 -0.88 -20.42
N ASP A 547 6.43 -1.48 -21.10
CA ASP A 547 6.34 -2.84 -21.63
C ASP A 547 6.63 -3.93 -20.57
N LYS A 548 7.04 -3.54 -19.33
CA LYS A 548 7.24 -4.49 -18.22
C LYS A 548 5.89 -5.04 -17.78
N ARG A 549 5.77 -6.37 -17.80
CA ARG A 549 4.58 -7.10 -17.33
C ARG A 549 4.32 -6.83 -15.84
N ALA A 550 3.04 -6.90 -15.46
CA ALA A 550 2.60 -6.91 -14.08
C ALA A 550 3.01 -8.21 -13.36
N THR A 551 4.18 -8.19 -12.72
CA THR A 551 4.65 -9.26 -11.84
C THR A 551 5.12 -8.67 -10.51
N SER A 552 5.24 -9.52 -9.49
CA SER A 552 6.10 -9.22 -8.34
C SER A 552 7.56 -9.17 -8.78
N ASN A 553 8.39 -8.44 -8.04
CA ASN A 553 9.84 -8.39 -8.21
C ASN A 553 10.56 -9.55 -7.47
N SER A 554 9.91 -10.17 -6.48
CA SER A 554 10.52 -11.21 -5.65
C SER A 554 10.53 -12.57 -6.34
N TYR A 555 11.71 -13.19 -6.34
CA TYR A 555 11.97 -14.52 -6.86
C TYR A 555 11.72 -15.59 -5.78
N LEU A 556 11.10 -16.72 -6.15
CA LEU A 556 10.90 -17.85 -5.26
C LEU A 556 12.05 -18.86 -5.45
N PRO A 557 12.92 -19.14 -4.46
CA PRO A 557 14.02 -20.10 -4.62
C PRO A 557 13.54 -21.54 -4.79
N SER A 558 14.13 -22.25 -5.75
CA SER A 558 13.97 -23.69 -5.91
C SER A 558 14.40 -24.45 -4.64
N CYS A 559 13.74 -25.58 -4.39
CA CYS A 559 13.99 -26.50 -3.28
C CYS A 559 13.80 -25.92 -1.86
N THR A 560 13.09 -24.80 -1.72
CA THR A 560 12.86 -24.13 -0.43
C THR A 560 11.38 -24.00 -0.14
N LEU A 561 10.97 -24.26 1.10
CA LEU A 561 9.61 -23.98 1.56
C LEU A 561 9.52 -22.54 2.06
N ILE A 562 8.66 -21.74 1.42
CA ILE A 562 8.33 -20.38 1.85
C ILE A 562 6.97 -20.40 2.56
N ALA A 563 6.88 -19.82 3.76
CA ALA A 563 5.67 -19.86 4.57
C ALA A 563 4.74 -18.66 4.35
N GLY A 564 3.48 -18.87 4.75
CA GLY A 564 2.32 -18.07 4.41
C GLY A 564 2.12 -16.72 5.15
N GLY A 565 2.89 -16.46 6.20
CA GLY A 565 2.51 -15.51 7.23
C GLY A 565 3.40 -14.28 7.32
N SER A 566 2.87 -13.17 7.86
CA SER A 566 3.70 -12.02 8.25
C SER A 566 4.76 -12.37 9.29
N HIS A 567 4.53 -13.39 10.14
CA HIS A 567 5.55 -13.88 11.08
C HIS A 567 6.82 -14.35 10.39
N ASP A 568 6.70 -14.95 9.20
CA ASP A 568 7.86 -15.51 8.51
C ASP A 568 8.78 -14.40 8.00
N ILE A 569 8.20 -13.29 7.51
CA ILE A 569 8.92 -12.07 7.13
C ILE A 569 9.78 -11.58 8.29
N LEU A 570 9.17 -11.44 9.47
CA LEU A 570 9.86 -10.97 10.67
C LEU A 570 10.91 -11.96 11.15
N ASN A 571 10.64 -13.27 11.08
CA ASN A 571 11.58 -14.30 11.48
C ASN A 571 12.79 -14.38 10.54
N MET A 572 12.60 -14.21 9.23
CA MET A 572 13.71 -14.11 8.26
C MET A 572 14.56 -12.88 8.56
N ALA A 573 13.93 -11.71 8.70
CA ALA A 573 14.63 -10.47 9.04
C ALA A 573 15.47 -10.60 10.33
N ARG A 574 14.90 -11.17 11.40
CA ARG A 574 15.61 -11.39 12.68
C ARG A 574 16.76 -12.40 12.59
N ARG A 575 16.72 -13.31 11.60
CA ARG A 575 17.78 -14.29 11.34
C ARG A 575 18.84 -13.77 10.35
N GLY A 576 18.65 -12.59 9.76
CA GLY A 576 19.48 -12.09 8.66
C GLY A 576 19.35 -12.95 7.40
N GLU A 577 18.20 -13.58 7.21
CA GLU A 577 17.88 -14.35 6.00
C GLU A 577 17.21 -13.46 4.97
N LYS A 578 17.40 -13.78 3.68
CA LYS A 578 16.70 -13.11 2.57
C LYS A 578 15.18 -13.18 2.77
N ILE A 579 14.53 -12.04 2.68
CA ILE A 579 13.09 -11.88 2.93
C ILE A 579 12.31 -12.22 1.67
N ILE A 580 12.08 -13.52 1.50
CA ILE A 580 11.36 -14.07 0.37
C ILE A 580 9.91 -14.30 0.78
N THR A 581 8.97 -13.67 0.09
CA THR A 581 7.55 -13.77 0.44
C THR A 581 6.79 -14.56 -0.61
N PHE A 582 5.92 -15.48 -0.19
CA PHE A 582 4.88 -16.04 -1.06
C PHE A 582 3.70 -15.06 -1.23
N ARG A 583 3.65 -13.95 -0.47
CA ARG A 583 2.65 -12.88 -0.66
C ARG A 583 2.74 -12.32 -2.06
N SER A 584 3.97 -12.14 -2.54
CA SER A 584 4.37 -11.89 -3.93
C SER A 584 3.82 -12.88 -4.95
N ALA A 585 3.47 -14.09 -4.51
CA ALA A 585 2.93 -15.12 -5.37
C ALA A 585 1.39 -15.14 -5.43
N ARG A 586 0.71 -14.25 -4.68
CA ARG A 586 -0.75 -14.08 -4.77
C ARG A 586 -1.10 -13.26 -6.00
N LYS A 587 -1.92 -13.82 -6.90
CA LYS A 587 -2.37 -13.14 -8.11
C LYS A 587 -3.81 -12.65 -8.02
N SER A 588 -4.79 -13.56 -7.96
CA SER A 588 -6.20 -13.17 -7.99
C SER A 588 -7.04 -14.04 -7.07
N TRP A 589 -8.07 -13.39 -6.48
CA TRP A 589 -9.11 -14.02 -5.65
C TRP A 589 -8.64 -14.55 -4.29
N TRP A 590 -7.57 -13.99 -3.74
CA TRP A 590 -7.13 -14.21 -2.36
C TRP A 590 -7.50 -13.03 -1.49
N TYR A 591 -7.87 -13.30 -0.24
CA TYR A 591 -7.91 -12.26 0.79
C TYR A 591 -6.49 -11.80 1.16
N PRO A 592 -6.35 -10.60 1.76
CA PRO A 592 -5.11 -10.17 2.38
C PRO A 592 -4.52 -11.27 3.27
N ALA A 593 -3.22 -11.52 3.10
CA ALA A 593 -2.51 -12.49 3.91
C ALA A 593 -2.45 -12.01 5.37
N ASN A 594 -2.68 -12.93 6.30
CA ASN A 594 -2.59 -12.69 7.73
C ASN A 594 -1.25 -13.25 8.27
N HIS A 595 -1.24 -13.59 9.54
CA HIS A 595 -0.06 -14.03 10.27
C HIS A 595 0.37 -15.48 9.97
N TRP A 596 -0.46 -16.29 9.30
CA TRP A 596 -0.16 -17.68 8.94
C TRP A 596 -0.27 -17.99 7.43
N GLY A 597 -1.06 -17.22 6.68
CA GLY A 597 -1.41 -17.53 5.29
C GLY A 597 -2.42 -16.58 4.66
N ALA A 598 -3.08 -17.03 3.60
CA ALA A 598 -4.19 -16.32 2.96
C ALA A 598 -5.38 -17.27 2.76
N TRP A 599 -6.60 -16.74 2.90
CA TRP A 599 -7.84 -17.45 2.57
C TRP A 599 -8.34 -17.05 1.18
N SER A 600 -9.13 -17.92 0.55
CA SER A 600 -10.01 -17.56 -0.56
C SER A 600 -11.42 -18.08 -0.31
N GLN A 601 -12.43 -17.26 -0.64
CA GLN A 601 -13.84 -17.64 -0.71
C GLN A 601 -14.28 -18.01 -2.13
N ASN A 602 -13.43 -17.76 -3.13
CA ASN A 602 -13.79 -17.96 -4.52
C ASN A 602 -13.53 -19.40 -4.94
N ARG A 603 -14.38 -19.90 -5.85
CA ARG A 603 -14.20 -21.24 -6.43
C ARG A 603 -13.04 -21.33 -7.42
N ARG A 604 -12.40 -20.19 -7.70
CA ARG A 604 -11.22 -20.03 -8.54
C ARG A 604 -10.30 -19.05 -7.84
N CYS A 605 -9.03 -19.43 -7.68
CA CYS A 605 -7.98 -18.52 -7.25
C CYS A 605 -6.69 -18.82 -8.02
N GLU A 606 -5.83 -17.81 -8.14
CA GLU A 606 -4.63 -17.88 -8.96
C GLU A 606 -3.38 -17.57 -8.12
N ILE A 607 -2.34 -18.37 -8.33
CA ILE A 607 -1.00 -18.18 -7.77
C ILE A 607 -0.05 -17.97 -8.96
N GLU A 608 0.90 -17.06 -8.82
CA GLU A 608 1.90 -16.77 -9.85
C GLU A 608 3.23 -16.41 -9.21
N PHE A 609 4.32 -17.11 -9.52
CA PHE A 609 5.64 -16.81 -8.96
C PHE A 609 6.73 -16.83 -10.03
N ILE A 610 7.84 -16.14 -9.77
CA ILE A 610 9.03 -16.16 -10.63
C ILE A 610 9.92 -17.33 -10.21
N SER A 611 10.33 -18.15 -11.19
CA SER A 611 11.24 -19.29 -11.02
C SER A 611 12.68 -18.97 -11.48
N ASP A 612 13.69 -19.71 -11.00
CA ASP A 612 15.08 -19.65 -11.49
C ASP A 612 15.33 -20.63 -12.64
N CYS A 613 14.31 -21.42 -12.96
CA CYS A 613 14.32 -22.39 -14.02
C CYS A 613 14.20 -21.67 -15.38
N CYS A 614 14.68 -22.32 -16.43
CA CYS A 614 14.65 -21.76 -17.78
C CYS A 614 13.25 -21.85 -18.40
N GLU A 615 12.96 -21.00 -19.38
CA GLU A 615 11.73 -21.09 -20.20
C GLU A 615 11.52 -22.52 -20.72
N GLY A 616 10.28 -23.01 -20.64
CA GLY A 616 9.88 -24.32 -21.11
C GLY A 616 10.21 -25.47 -20.16
N GLU A 617 10.99 -25.23 -19.10
CA GLU A 617 11.24 -26.26 -18.08
C GLU A 617 9.95 -26.59 -17.32
N VAL A 618 9.79 -27.89 -17.02
CA VAL A 618 8.70 -28.36 -16.17
C VAL A 618 9.20 -28.40 -14.74
N VAL A 619 8.44 -27.81 -13.83
CA VAL A 619 8.71 -27.78 -12.40
C VAL A 619 7.66 -28.56 -11.63
N ASP A 620 8.08 -29.24 -10.56
CA ASP A 620 7.20 -29.81 -9.56
C ASP A 620 6.95 -28.76 -8.48
N ILE A 621 5.68 -28.45 -8.21
CA ILE A 621 5.26 -27.39 -7.28
C ILE A 621 4.51 -28.03 -6.12
N PHE A 622 4.84 -27.62 -4.90
CA PHE A 622 4.24 -28.13 -3.67
C PHE A 622 3.51 -27.00 -2.96
N LEU A 623 2.19 -27.15 -2.76
CA LEU A 623 1.37 -26.16 -2.05
C LEU A 623 0.88 -26.72 -0.71
N ARG A 624 1.08 -25.97 0.37
CA ARG A 624 0.48 -26.26 1.69
C ARG A 624 -0.90 -25.62 1.78
N LEU A 625 -1.93 -26.45 1.60
CA LEU A 625 -3.31 -26.01 1.57
C LEU A 625 -4.06 -26.45 2.84
N HIS A 626 -5.01 -25.60 3.25
CA HIS A 626 -5.91 -25.79 4.38
C HIS A 626 -7.35 -25.71 3.90
N ARG A 627 -8.25 -26.33 4.65
CA ARG A 627 -9.69 -26.10 4.52
C ARG A 627 -10.28 -25.80 5.90
N GLN A 628 -11.32 -25.00 5.94
CA GLN A 628 -12.10 -24.84 7.16
C GLN A 628 -12.85 -26.14 7.49
N SER A 629 -12.94 -26.50 8.77
CA SER A 629 -13.66 -27.70 9.21
C SER A 629 -15.11 -27.68 8.70
N ALA A 630 -15.49 -28.71 7.96
CA ALA A 630 -16.81 -28.83 7.33
C ALA A 630 -17.30 -30.27 7.48
N ARG A 631 -18.62 -30.44 7.70
CA ARG A 631 -19.26 -31.74 7.97
C ARG A 631 -19.16 -32.79 6.83
N GLN A 632 -18.48 -32.51 5.70
CA GLN A 632 -18.32 -33.43 4.56
C GLN A 632 -16.93 -33.37 3.88
N SER A 633 -16.55 -34.48 3.23
CA SER A 633 -15.30 -34.72 2.50
C SER A 633 -15.44 -34.40 1.00
N ASP A 634 -15.53 -33.12 0.64
CA ASP A 634 -15.66 -32.71 -0.76
C ASP A 634 -14.28 -32.57 -1.47
N PRO A 635 -14.14 -33.04 -2.73
CA PRO A 635 -12.90 -32.96 -3.50
C PRO A 635 -12.65 -31.55 -4.09
N ILE A 636 -11.46 -30.97 -3.84
CA ILE A 636 -11.00 -29.73 -4.48
C ILE A 636 -10.21 -30.10 -5.74
N ALA A 637 -10.75 -29.78 -6.91
CA ALA A 637 -10.16 -30.13 -8.19
C ALA A 637 -9.28 -29.00 -8.75
N ILE A 638 -7.96 -29.10 -8.63
CA ILE A 638 -7.00 -28.15 -9.19
C ILE A 638 -6.90 -28.38 -10.70
N ALA A 639 -7.58 -27.56 -11.49
CA ALA A 639 -7.75 -27.86 -12.90
C ALA A 639 -6.59 -27.42 -13.81
N ASP A 640 -5.74 -26.49 -13.37
CA ASP A 640 -4.70 -25.95 -14.26
C ASP A 640 -3.48 -25.48 -13.45
N ALA A 641 -2.70 -26.44 -13.00
CA ALA A 641 -1.30 -26.23 -12.72
C ALA A 641 -0.52 -26.85 -13.88
N GLY A 642 -0.32 -26.09 -14.96
CA GLY A 642 0.42 -26.56 -16.13
C GLY A 642 -0.29 -27.68 -16.91
N THR A 643 0.42 -28.78 -17.16
CA THR A 643 0.13 -29.68 -18.29
C THR A 643 -1.10 -30.58 -18.15
N ASP A 644 -1.60 -30.85 -16.94
CA ASP A 644 -2.72 -31.77 -16.72
C ASP A 644 -3.64 -31.38 -15.54
N PRO A 645 -4.98 -31.53 -15.66
CA PRO A 645 -5.91 -31.29 -14.57
C PRO A 645 -5.82 -32.38 -13.50
N HIS A 646 -5.51 -32.00 -12.25
CA HIS A 646 -5.39 -32.93 -11.11
C HIS A 646 -6.52 -32.70 -10.09
N ALA A 647 -7.26 -33.75 -9.76
CA ALA A 647 -8.30 -33.68 -8.73
C ALA A 647 -7.79 -34.22 -7.38
N PHE A 648 -7.76 -33.39 -6.34
CA PHE A 648 -7.34 -33.78 -4.99
C PHE A 648 -8.50 -33.75 -4.01
N ARG A 649 -8.37 -34.47 -2.90
CA ARG A 649 -9.29 -34.38 -1.76
C ARG A 649 -8.58 -33.69 -0.61
N LEU A 650 -9.09 -32.54 -0.19
CA LEU A 650 -8.57 -31.76 0.92
C LEU A 650 -9.25 -32.23 2.22
N SER A 651 -8.45 -32.66 3.19
CA SER A 651 -8.90 -33.04 4.54
C SER A 651 -8.89 -31.83 5.50
N GLU A 652 -9.47 -31.95 6.71
CA GLU A 652 -9.43 -30.83 7.69
C GLU A 652 -8.01 -30.52 8.17
N HIS A 653 -7.08 -31.46 7.98
CA HIS A 653 -5.68 -31.29 8.32
C HIS A 653 -4.90 -30.72 7.14
N GLN A 654 -3.88 -29.92 7.46
CA GLN A 654 -2.94 -29.37 6.49
C GLN A 654 -2.29 -30.48 5.64
N GLN A 655 -2.23 -30.26 4.33
CA GLN A 655 -1.65 -31.22 3.39
C GLN A 655 -0.84 -30.49 2.32
N PHE A 656 0.26 -31.12 1.90
CA PHE A 656 1.02 -30.70 0.73
C PHE A 656 0.49 -31.40 -0.52
N PHE A 657 0.22 -30.61 -1.55
CA PHE A 657 -0.21 -31.09 -2.85
C PHE A 657 0.90 -30.84 -3.87
N LYS A 658 1.29 -31.89 -4.58
CA LYS A 658 2.22 -31.81 -5.69
C LYS A 658 1.46 -31.52 -6.98
N LEU A 659 1.90 -30.51 -7.69
CA LEU A 659 1.43 -30.07 -8.99
C LEU A 659 2.63 -30.01 -9.93
N SER A 660 2.38 -29.92 -11.23
CA SER A 660 3.42 -29.57 -12.20
C SER A 660 3.16 -28.18 -12.76
N GLY A 661 4.15 -27.53 -13.35
CA GLY A 661 3.99 -26.24 -14.00
C GLY A 661 5.04 -26.06 -15.08
N ILE A 662 4.74 -25.25 -16.09
CA ILE A 662 5.71 -24.87 -17.12
C ILE A 662 6.17 -23.45 -16.85
N VAL A 663 7.48 -23.24 -16.89
CA VAL A 663 8.09 -21.93 -16.84
C VAL A 663 7.86 -21.22 -18.17
N ARG A 664 7.21 -20.05 -18.11
CA ARG A 664 6.97 -19.20 -19.28
C ARG A 664 8.24 -18.46 -19.73
N ALA A 665 8.19 -17.80 -20.88
CA ALA A 665 9.29 -17.00 -21.42
C ALA A 665 9.81 -15.91 -20.48
N ASP A 666 8.96 -15.40 -19.59
CA ASP A 666 9.29 -14.40 -18.58
C ASP A 666 9.75 -15.02 -17.24
N GLY A 667 10.02 -16.32 -17.19
CA GLY A 667 10.43 -17.04 -15.98
C GLY A 667 9.28 -17.32 -15.01
N VAL A 668 8.05 -16.94 -15.37
CA VAL A 668 6.88 -17.02 -14.49
C VAL A 668 6.20 -18.38 -14.59
N VAL A 669 5.80 -18.89 -13.42
CA VAL A 669 4.95 -20.08 -13.28
C VAL A 669 3.59 -19.64 -12.73
N ASN A 670 2.50 -20.08 -13.37
CA ASN A 670 1.14 -19.76 -12.97
C ASN A 670 0.35 -21.02 -12.62
N ILE A 671 -0.48 -20.92 -11.59
CA ILE A 671 -1.29 -22.00 -11.05
C ILE A 671 -2.71 -21.49 -10.87
N GLN A 672 -3.69 -22.17 -11.45
CA GLN A 672 -5.11 -21.95 -11.20
C GLN A 672 -5.65 -23.06 -10.30
N LEU A 673 -6.04 -22.67 -9.10
CA LEU A 673 -6.74 -23.54 -8.16
C LEU A 673 -8.24 -23.39 -8.40
N LEU A 674 -8.89 -24.50 -8.79
CA LEU A 674 -10.34 -24.57 -8.87
C LEU A 674 -10.91 -25.42 -7.71
N ALA A 675 -12.06 -25.01 -7.22
CA ALA A 675 -12.76 -25.67 -6.14
C ALA A 675 -14.12 -26.18 -6.64
N ARG A 676 -14.41 -27.46 -6.34
CA ARG A 676 -15.71 -28.10 -6.61
C ARG A 676 -16.21 -28.71 -5.29
N GLY A 677 -17.52 -28.74 -5.03
CA GLY A 677 -18.08 -29.26 -3.77
C GLY A 677 -19.27 -28.48 -3.21
N LYS A 678 -19.78 -28.87 -2.03
CA LYS A 678 -20.77 -28.12 -1.26
C LYS A 678 -20.05 -27.14 -0.32
N PHE A 679 -20.43 -25.87 -0.38
CA PHE A 679 -19.81 -24.80 0.37
C PHE A 679 -20.70 -24.45 1.57
N PRO A 680 -20.15 -24.25 2.78
CA PRO A 680 -20.89 -23.52 3.80
C PRO A 680 -21.19 -22.12 3.22
N GLY A 681 -22.47 -21.74 3.18
CA GLY A 681 -22.89 -20.48 2.57
C GLY A 681 -22.18 -19.28 3.20
N ASN A 682 -22.01 -18.20 2.42
CA ASN A 682 -21.33 -16.95 2.78
C ASN A 682 -21.50 -16.55 4.25
N THR A 683 -20.58 -16.98 5.10
CA THR A 683 -20.33 -16.31 6.38
C THR A 683 -19.17 -15.34 6.16
N PRO A 684 -19.19 -14.16 6.80
CA PRO A 684 -18.06 -13.22 6.76
C PRO A 684 -16.72 -13.85 7.21
N GLN A 685 -16.79 -14.99 7.91
CA GLN A 685 -15.68 -15.71 8.53
C GLN A 685 -15.28 -17.00 7.78
N GLY A 686 -15.95 -17.32 6.66
CA GLY A 686 -15.81 -18.63 6.01
C GLY A 686 -14.79 -18.65 4.88
N GLY A 687 -13.53 -19.01 5.13
CA GLY A 687 -12.55 -19.26 4.06
C GLY A 687 -12.69 -20.67 3.50
N PHE A 688 -12.76 -20.83 2.18
CA PHE A 688 -12.89 -22.15 1.55
C PHE A 688 -11.56 -22.89 1.47
N ILE A 689 -10.54 -22.20 0.95
CA ILE A 689 -9.18 -22.73 0.80
C ILE A 689 -8.21 -21.76 1.44
N GLY A 690 -7.40 -22.30 2.34
CA GLY A 690 -6.31 -21.58 2.98
C GLY A 690 -5.00 -21.97 2.32
N TRP A 691 -4.12 -21.02 2.08
CA TRP A 691 -2.79 -21.25 1.54
C TRP A 691 -1.75 -20.69 2.49
N SER A 692 -0.79 -21.52 2.86
CA SER A 692 0.16 -21.21 3.94
C SER A 692 1.60 -21.55 3.60
N GLY A 693 1.87 -22.00 2.39
CA GLY A 693 3.23 -22.29 1.98
C GLY A 693 3.34 -22.83 0.57
N ILE A 694 4.49 -22.59 -0.02
CA ILE A 694 4.84 -23.00 -1.37
C ILE A 694 6.30 -23.43 -1.42
N ALA A 695 6.58 -24.48 -2.17
CA ALA A 695 7.93 -24.87 -2.59
C ALA A 695 7.85 -25.34 -4.05
N TYR A 696 8.96 -25.38 -4.76
CA TYR A 696 9.02 -26.04 -6.07
C TYR A 696 10.44 -26.53 -6.35
N CYS A 697 10.56 -27.41 -7.34
CA CYS A 697 11.84 -27.85 -7.88
C CYS A 697 11.73 -28.19 -9.36
N LYS A 698 12.88 -28.36 -10.02
CA LYS A 698 12.92 -28.87 -11.39
C LYS A 698 12.43 -30.32 -11.43
N GLN A 699 11.47 -30.60 -12.30
CA GLN A 699 10.90 -31.94 -12.44
C GLN A 699 11.95 -32.92 -13.00
N GLY A 700 12.00 -34.13 -12.44
CA GLY A 700 12.91 -35.19 -12.87
C GLY A 700 14.34 -35.06 -12.35
N HIS A 701 14.65 -34.03 -11.56
CA HIS A 701 15.94 -33.90 -10.89
C HIS A 701 15.86 -34.53 -9.49
N GLU A 702 16.45 -35.73 -9.31
CA GLU A 702 16.29 -36.52 -8.08
C GLU A 702 16.78 -35.80 -6.82
N ASP A 703 17.94 -35.11 -6.92
CA ASP A 703 18.50 -34.37 -5.79
C ASP A 703 17.63 -33.17 -5.38
N ASP A 704 17.03 -32.47 -6.35
CA ASP A 704 16.16 -31.32 -6.08
C ASP A 704 14.84 -31.78 -5.47
N THR A 705 14.31 -32.88 -5.99
CA THR A 705 13.14 -33.55 -5.46
C THR A 705 13.36 -33.95 -4.01
N ARG A 706 14.50 -34.60 -3.70
CA ARG A 706 14.86 -34.99 -2.34
C ARG A 706 14.99 -33.79 -1.41
N ARG A 707 15.74 -32.75 -1.81
CA ARG A 707 15.89 -31.52 -1.02
C ARG A 707 14.56 -30.84 -0.73
N THR A 708 13.68 -30.81 -1.72
CA THR A 708 12.32 -30.25 -1.56
C THR A 708 11.52 -31.08 -0.57
N TYR A 709 11.49 -32.41 -0.69
CA TYR A 709 10.81 -33.27 0.28
C TYR A 709 11.37 -33.11 1.70
N ASP A 710 12.68 -33.01 1.85
CA ASP A 710 13.32 -32.77 3.16
C ASP A 710 12.87 -31.43 3.76
N ALA A 711 12.77 -30.37 2.95
CA ALA A 711 12.26 -29.06 3.38
C ALA A 711 10.78 -29.10 3.78
N LEU A 712 9.98 -29.98 3.18
CA LEU A 712 8.56 -30.17 3.49
C LEU A 712 8.34 -31.00 4.77
N ILE A 713 9.15 -32.04 5.00
CA ILE A 713 9.02 -33.00 6.11
C ILE A 713 9.72 -32.51 7.38
N CYS A 714 10.89 -31.87 7.21
CA CYS A 714 11.63 -31.23 8.27
C CYS A 714 11.77 -29.74 7.95
N PRO A 715 10.68 -28.95 8.00
CA PRO A 715 10.79 -27.51 7.91
C PRO A 715 11.68 -27.10 9.07
N GLY A 716 12.92 -26.70 8.80
CA GLY A 716 13.91 -26.41 9.84
C GLY A 716 13.29 -25.51 10.91
N ARG A 717 13.14 -26.04 12.13
CA ARG A 717 12.65 -25.38 13.34
C ARG A 717 11.23 -24.79 13.24
N LEU A 718 10.26 -25.61 13.65
CA LEU A 718 8.93 -25.20 14.09
C LEU A 718 9.00 -23.97 15.04
N PRO A 719 8.13 -22.96 14.90
CA PRO A 719 7.44 -22.44 16.07
C PRO A 719 6.63 -23.63 16.61
N VAL A 720 7.22 -24.31 17.60
CA VAL A 720 6.53 -25.34 18.38
C VAL A 720 5.39 -24.63 19.10
N ASP A 721 4.17 -25.15 18.95
CA ASP A 721 2.97 -24.78 19.69
C ASP A 721 2.58 -23.30 19.63
N LEU A 722 2.06 -22.85 18.48
CA LEU A 722 1.02 -21.80 18.51
C LEU A 722 -0.32 -22.48 18.22
N PRO A 723 -1.26 -22.48 19.17
CA PRO A 723 -2.60 -22.98 18.91
C PRO A 723 -3.21 -22.17 17.76
N PHE A 724 -4.07 -22.83 16.99
CA PHE A 724 -4.98 -22.18 16.06
C PHE A 724 -5.89 -21.25 16.87
N GLU A 725 -5.43 -20.04 17.20
CA GLU A 725 -6.32 -19.01 17.72
C GLU A 725 -7.24 -18.65 16.56
N SER A 726 -8.51 -19.06 16.68
CA SER A 726 -9.58 -18.49 15.91
C SER A 726 -9.59 -17.00 16.19
N THR A 727 -8.94 -16.20 15.35
CA THR A 727 -9.07 -14.76 15.41
C THR A 727 -10.49 -14.43 14.98
N GLU A 728 -11.37 -14.15 15.95
CA GLU A 728 -12.47 -13.23 15.69
C GLU A 728 -11.86 -11.95 15.10
N PRO A 729 -12.50 -11.35 14.08
CA PRO A 729 -12.00 -10.11 13.52
C PRO A 729 -11.94 -9.05 14.62
N LEU A 730 -10.79 -8.40 14.77
CA LEU A 730 -10.66 -7.14 15.48
C LEU A 730 -11.72 -6.18 14.92
N ILE A 731 -12.77 -5.95 15.71
CA ILE A 731 -13.65 -4.81 15.52
C ILE A 731 -12.78 -3.60 15.85
N LEU A 732 -12.38 -2.86 14.82
CA LEU A 732 -11.92 -1.49 14.99
C LEU A 732 -13.14 -0.69 15.47
N GLU A 733 -13.10 -0.23 16.72
CA GLU A 733 -13.93 0.91 17.18
C GLU A 733 -13.40 2.22 16.63
#